data_AF-A0A2D6P7P2-F1
#
_entry.id   AF-A0A2D6P7P2-F1
#
_cell.length_a   1.000
_cell.length_b   1.000
_cell.length_c   1.000
_cell.angle_alpha   90.00
_cell.angle_beta   90.00
_cell.angle_gamma   90.00
#
_symmetry.space_group_name_H-M   'P 1'
#
loop_
_entity.id
_entity.type
_entity.pdbx_description
1 polymer ?
#
loop_
_entity_poly.entity_id
_entity_poly.type
_entity_poly.pdbx_seq_one_letter_code
_entity_poly.pdbx_strand_id
1 'polypeptide(L)'
;MFEWYKKEKPVFTGLRFGFGASFVEASPAAGGGSAGPGMVASGGTLSDYEASGTMYRAHIFTSDGNFSVTTLSTNPDYGNDVDWLVVGGGGGGGGSWDGGGGGAGGYRTSMPEGPGGPNPSAEAAQTIASTGNYNVNIGGGGDGEPSGGNGTATTFSLPTPIVCQGGGLGRAGNSSNAGSNGASGGGGGGRNYAANNPGGNGNVTPGNSPVPNQGYPGGQGAVNDPNKERGGGGGGGAGGAGGNGFHDPTRPDSSGWGGQGGKGKASTIAYGPTNPRFYACGGGGGGPYGGATGGDQINDGIAGCMGGYGGCITRKESVDAFGGSGIFGTGSGGGGASYNGGNGGKGADGCVVVRYKIDTSQLNTKATGGRIVYSGSKTIHVFESSGNFENTSGSPLATEYIVVAGGGSGGSNCGGGGGAGQYLTGPTTIAPGPFSITIGGGASAVNANNNANSGGDGTDSSAAFPAGTVTANGGGGGAAGEPPGITGRPGGSGGGGGQRASRAGGSATPGPGGNAGGTSGPGPGARSGGGGGGAGGAGTTGRPDSFGVPGGAGAQIPATFRNNAAFFDGGYGTPYSAQPGPGGPSKTQGTCLAGGGASSGDGSGAAGGSSPNGDEGGIAMGGGGSGGHQEMINDPVPYQWSGRARALGGMTNTGGGGGAGNFAGPPPSTVPTGAGGSGIVLIAYDT
;
A
#
# COMPACT_ATOMS: atom_id res chain seq x y z
N MET A 1 3.24 -21.77 80.12
CA MET A 1 3.36 -21.19 78.76
C MET A 1 2.46 -22.04 77.87
N PHE A 2 1.40 -21.41 77.34
CA PHE A 2 0.29 -21.91 76.52
C PHE A 2 -0.79 -22.80 77.16
N GLU A 3 -2.02 -22.26 77.09
CA GLU A 3 -3.30 -22.76 77.57
C GLU A 3 -4.10 -23.50 76.46
N TRP A 4 -4.84 -24.53 76.88
CA TRP A 4 -6.26 -24.93 76.61
C TRP A 4 -6.93 -24.64 75.22
N TYR A 5 -7.91 -25.39 74.69
CA TYR A 5 -9.15 -25.92 75.29
C TYR A 5 -9.81 -27.07 74.49
N LYS A 6 -10.65 -27.82 75.21
CA LYS A 6 -11.53 -28.94 74.84
C LYS A 6 -12.49 -28.65 73.68
N LYS A 7 -12.83 -29.72 72.94
CA LYS A 7 -13.82 -29.76 71.87
C LYS A 7 -15.15 -30.31 72.40
N GLU A 8 -16.16 -29.46 72.53
CA GLU A 8 -17.56 -29.85 72.74
C GLU A 8 -18.43 -29.23 71.62
N LYS A 9 -19.29 -30.05 71.01
CA LYS A 9 -20.38 -29.64 70.07
C LYS A 9 -21.66 -29.35 70.91
N PRO A 10 -22.83 -28.89 70.40
CA PRO A 10 -23.28 -28.62 69.02
C PRO A 10 -24.18 -27.32 68.86
N VAL A 11 -24.78 -27.12 67.68
CA VAL A 11 -26.20 -26.70 67.40
C VAL A 11 -26.34 -25.72 66.21
N PHE A 12 -27.30 -26.09 65.35
CA PHE A 12 -27.98 -25.45 64.21
C PHE A 12 -28.10 -23.91 64.11
N THR A 13 -28.05 -23.41 62.86
CA THR A 13 -29.12 -22.57 62.24
C THR A 13 -29.21 -22.93 60.73
N GLY A 14 -30.25 -23.67 60.30
CA GLY A 14 -31.33 -23.20 59.39
C GLY A 14 -31.02 -23.51 57.89
N LEU A 15 -31.50 -24.62 57.28
CA LEU A 15 -32.79 -24.82 56.57
C LEU A 15 -33.13 -23.77 55.50
N ARG A 16 -33.76 -24.02 54.33
CA ARG A 16 -34.08 -25.16 53.43
C ARG A 16 -35.01 -24.58 52.32
N PHE A 17 -34.91 -25.10 51.08
CA PHE A 17 -35.92 -25.25 50.00
C PHE A 17 -36.97 -24.16 49.63
N GLY A 18 -36.96 -23.72 48.35
CA GLY A 18 -37.97 -24.09 47.33
C GLY A 18 -39.31 -23.33 47.16
N PHE A 19 -39.49 -22.79 45.94
CA PHE A 19 -40.73 -22.46 45.17
C PHE A 19 -41.64 -21.27 45.57
N GLY A 20 -42.04 -20.47 44.56
CA GLY A 20 -43.29 -19.68 44.56
C GLY A 20 -43.20 -18.29 43.92
N ALA A 21 -43.94 -18.07 42.83
CA ALA A 21 -44.23 -16.75 42.27
C ALA A 21 -45.28 -16.00 43.12
N SER A 22 -45.12 -14.68 43.32
CA SER A 22 -46.21 -13.70 43.52
C SER A 22 -45.71 -12.25 43.49
N PHE A 23 -46.60 -11.38 43.01
CA PHE A 23 -46.49 -9.96 42.73
C PHE A 23 -46.58 -9.05 43.99
N VAL A 24 -45.99 -7.82 43.88
CA VAL A 24 -46.44 -6.51 44.47
C VAL A 24 -46.09 -6.27 45.97
N GLU A 25 -45.49 -5.18 46.49
CA GLU A 25 -45.40 -3.74 46.17
C GLU A 25 -44.01 -3.09 46.39
N ALA A 26 -43.89 -1.86 45.85
CA ALA A 26 -42.75 -0.96 45.81
C ALA A 26 -42.22 -0.44 47.17
N SER A 27 -40.91 -0.22 47.19
CA SER A 27 -40.25 0.83 47.98
C SER A 27 -39.27 1.57 47.04
N PRO A 28 -39.19 2.91 47.08
CA PRO A 28 -38.45 3.68 46.07
C PRO A 28 -36.97 3.68 46.44
N ALA A 29 -36.19 2.79 45.83
CA ALA A 29 -34.73 2.79 45.91
C ALA A 29 -34.14 2.83 44.51
N ALA A 30 -33.53 3.97 44.18
CA ALA A 30 -32.53 4.23 43.15
C ALA A 30 -32.61 3.34 41.89
N GLY A 31 -33.16 3.91 40.82
CA GLY A 31 -33.17 3.30 39.49
C GLY A 31 -31.77 2.96 38.99
N GLY A 32 -31.37 1.70 39.16
CA GLY A 32 -30.39 1.04 38.31
C GLY A 32 -31.04 0.80 36.96
N GLY A 33 -31.14 1.86 36.14
CA GLY A 33 -31.45 1.70 34.72
C GLY A 33 -30.37 0.83 34.11
N SER A 34 -30.76 -0.28 33.49
CA SER A 34 -29.90 -1.00 32.55
C SER A 34 -29.38 0.06 31.57
N ALA A 35 -28.09 0.40 31.70
CA ALA A 35 -27.50 1.47 30.93
C ALA A 35 -27.64 1.10 29.45
N GLY A 36 -28.35 1.92 28.67
CA GLY A 36 -28.62 1.64 27.27
C GLY A 36 -27.33 1.46 26.45
N PRO A 37 -27.40 0.79 25.28
CA PRO A 37 -26.25 0.63 24.40
C PRO A 37 -25.70 2.01 23.97
N GLY A 38 -24.46 2.03 23.48
CA GLY A 38 -23.86 3.20 22.85
C GLY A 38 -24.61 3.62 21.58
N MET A 39 -24.17 4.71 20.96
CA MET A 39 -24.75 5.25 19.72
C MET A 39 -24.83 4.17 18.63
N VAL A 40 -25.86 4.20 17.79
CA VAL A 40 -26.02 3.30 16.63
C VAL A 40 -25.95 4.13 15.36
N ALA A 41 -25.01 3.77 14.48
CA ALA A 41 -24.82 4.39 13.19
C ALA A 41 -24.52 3.36 12.11
N SER A 42 -24.67 3.77 10.85
CA SER A 42 -24.36 2.99 9.64
C SER A 42 -23.67 3.85 8.59
N GLY A 43 -23.12 3.20 7.55
CA GLY A 43 -22.40 3.85 6.45
C GLY A 43 -20.90 3.58 6.46
N GLY A 44 -20.27 3.67 5.30
CA GLY A 44 -18.87 3.32 5.13
C GLY A 44 -18.58 1.84 5.42
N THR A 45 -17.30 1.49 5.38
CA THR A 45 -16.79 0.22 5.88
C THR A 45 -16.68 0.30 7.40
N LEU A 46 -17.27 -0.67 8.11
CA LEU A 46 -17.16 -0.76 9.56
C LEU A 46 -15.88 -1.49 10.00
N SER A 47 -15.32 -1.04 11.11
CA SER A 47 -14.21 -1.68 11.82
C SER A 47 -14.46 -1.59 13.32
N ASP A 48 -14.52 -2.73 13.99
CA ASP A 48 -14.66 -2.81 15.45
C ASP A 48 -13.32 -3.23 16.06
N TYR A 49 -12.87 -2.53 17.09
CA TYR A 49 -11.64 -2.86 17.79
C TYR A 49 -11.67 -2.41 19.25
N GLU A 50 -10.87 -3.09 20.07
CA GLU A 50 -10.64 -2.72 21.46
C GLU A 50 -9.39 -1.84 21.58
N ALA A 51 -9.48 -0.77 22.36
CA ALA A 51 -8.34 0.02 22.79
C ALA A 51 -8.42 0.26 24.30
N SER A 52 -7.46 -0.28 25.04
CA SER A 52 -7.33 -0.10 26.49
C SER A 52 -8.61 -0.46 27.28
N GLY A 53 -9.27 -1.58 26.95
CA GLY A 53 -10.50 -2.02 27.63
C GLY A 53 -11.79 -1.36 27.14
N THR A 54 -11.72 -0.44 26.17
CA THR A 54 -12.89 0.23 25.58
C THR A 54 -13.08 -0.25 24.14
N MET A 55 -14.31 -0.64 23.80
CA MET A 55 -14.68 -1.02 22.43
C MET A 55 -15.05 0.22 21.60
N TYR A 56 -14.51 0.28 20.40
CA TYR A 56 -14.79 1.33 19.43
C TYR A 56 -15.33 0.74 18.14
N ARG A 57 -16.27 1.45 17.52
CA ARG A 57 -16.68 1.25 16.12
C ARG A 57 -16.20 2.42 15.29
N ALA A 58 -15.46 2.12 14.22
CA ALA A 58 -15.05 3.08 13.21
C ALA A 58 -15.84 2.84 11.91
N HIS A 59 -16.19 3.94 11.24
CA HIS A 59 -16.77 3.97 9.91
C HIS A 59 -15.75 4.64 8.97
N ILE A 60 -15.40 3.95 7.89
CA ILE A 60 -14.35 4.34 6.95
C ILE A 60 -14.98 4.59 5.59
N PHE A 61 -14.82 5.79 5.07
CA PHE A 61 -15.35 6.23 3.79
C PHE A 61 -14.18 6.56 2.84
N THR A 62 -14.07 5.79 1.76
CA THR A 62 -13.16 6.05 0.62
C THR A 62 -13.93 6.40 -0.65
N SER A 63 -15.25 6.55 -0.54
CA SER A 63 -16.16 7.07 -1.55
C SER A 63 -17.30 7.82 -0.85
N ASP A 64 -18.06 8.62 -1.62
CA ASP A 64 -19.19 9.39 -1.10
C ASP A 64 -20.21 8.50 -0.39
N GLY A 65 -20.80 9.01 0.68
CA GLY A 65 -21.78 8.29 1.47
C GLY A 65 -22.31 9.11 2.63
N ASN A 66 -23.02 8.45 3.53
CA ASN A 66 -23.59 9.08 4.72
C ASN A 66 -23.17 8.30 5.96
N PHE A 67 -22.66 9.02 6.97
CA PHE A 67 -22.64 8.52 8.33
C PHE A 67 -24.04 8.72 8.91
N SER A 68 -24.82 7.64 9.01
CA SER A 68 -26.25 7.70 9.31
C SER A 68 -26.50 7.23 10.74
N VAL A 69 -26.78 8.16 11.65
CA VAL A 69 -27.01 7.90 13.06
C VAL A 69 -28.49 7.65 13.30
N THR A 70 -28.85 6.45 13.72
CA THR A 70 -30.24 6.02 13.95
C THR A 70 -30.64 6.06 15.41
N THR A 71 -29.68 6.04 16.33
CA THR A 71 -29.94 6.05 17.78
C THR A 71 -28.79 6.72 18.51
N LEU A 72 -29.11 7.63 19.42
CA LEU A 72 -28.13 8.23 20.33
C LEU A 72 -27.99 7.38 21.59
N SER A 73 -26.80 7.35 22.17
CA SER A 73 -26.58 6.78 23.49
C SER A 73 -27.32 7.61 24.55
N THR A 74 -28.03 6.92 25.44
CA THR A 74 -28.53 7.49 26.70
C THR A 74 -27.61 7.17 27.88
N ASN A 75 -26.56 6.39 27.66
CA ASN A 75 -25.57 6.02 28.67
C ASN A 75 -24.36 6.99 28.62
N PRO A 76 -24.07 7.72 29.72
CA PRO A 76 -22.94 8.65 29.76
C PRO A 76 -21.57 7.98 29.58
N ASP A 77 -21.41 6.68 29.87
CA ASP A 77 -20.13 5.97 29.74
C ASP A 77 -19.70 5.82 28.27
N TYR A 78 -20.68 5.71 27.36
CA TYR A 78 -20.46 5.66 25.92
C TYR A 78 -20.52 7.05 25.28
N GLY A 79 -21.44 7.89 25.73
CA GLY A 79 -21.64 9.24 25.20
C GLY A 79 -22.06 9.25 23.72
N ASN A 80 -22.02 10.44 23.12
CA ASN A 80 -22.32 10.66 21.70
C ASN A 80 -21.19 11.44 21.00
N ASP A 81 -20.00 11.41 21.58
CA ASP A 81 -18.83 12.06 21.01
C ASP A 81 -18.19 11.14 19.97
N VAL A 82 -17.84 11.73 18.83
CA VAL A 82 -17.12 11.06 17.75
C VAL A 82 -15.72 11.64 17.60
N ASP A 83 -14.75 10.75 17.54
CA ASP A 83 -13.43 11.07 17.02
C ASP A 83 -13.45 10.94 15.49
N TRP A 84 -12.64 11.73 14.81
CA TRP A 84 -12.66 11.78 13.35
C TRP A 84 -11.28 12.04 12.75
N LEU A 85 -11.10 11.57 11.51
CA LEU A 85 -10.01 11.86 10.60
C LEU A 85 -10.63 12.20 9.25
N VAL A 86 -10.26 13.35 8.68
CA VAL A 86 -10.68 13.76 7.34
C VAL A 86 -9.43 14.02 6.52
N VAL A 87 -9.41 13.46 5.30
CA VAL A 87 -8.29 13.54 4.36
C VAL A 87 -8.80 14.04 3.01
N GLY A 88 -8.22 15.12 2.49
CA GLY A 88 -8.51 15.65 1.14
C GLY A 88 -7.89 14.80 0.02
N GLY A 89 -8.29 15.01 -1.23
CA GLY A 89 -7.66 14.38 -2.39
C GLY A 89 -6.26 14.94 -2.66
N GLY A 90 -5.30 14.11 -3.09
CA GLY A 90 -3.95 14.51 -3.46
C GLY A 90 -3.90 15.22 -4.82
N GLY A 91 -2.91 16.09 -5.02
CA GLY A 91 -2.66 16.76 -6.29
C GLY A 91 -1.97 15.83 -7.30
N GLY A 92 -2.21 16.08 -8.59
CA GLY A 92 -1.48 15.42 -9.66
C GLY A 92 -0.01 15.85 -9.73
N GLY A 93 0.83 15.02 -10.33
CA GLY A 93 2.21 15.36 -10.65
C GLY A 93 2.33 16.16 -11.94
N GLY A 94 3.41 16.93 -12.03
CA GLY A 94 3.80 17.65 -13.24
C GLY A 94 4.25 16.68 -14.32
N GLY A 95 3.92 17.00 -15.56
CA GLY A 95 4.28 16.23 -16.73
C GLY A 95 5.57 16.79 -17.30
N SER A 96 5.90 16.37 -18.51
CA SER A 96 6.88 16.99 -19.42
C SER A 96 8.10 17.59 -18.73
N TRP A 97 9.24 16.91 -18.90
CA TRP A 97 10.56 17.45 -18.60
C TRP A 97 10.79 17.77 -17.11
N ASP A 98 11.21 16.82 -16.27
CA ASP A 98 11.55 17.03 -14.84
C ASP A 98 10.44 17.79 -14.06
N GLY A 99 9.22 17.28 -14.17
CA GLY A 99 8.03 17.81 -13.51
C GLY A 99 8.10 17.68 -11.98
N GLY A 100 7.48 18.61 -11.27
CA GLY A 100 7.35 18.54 -9.82
C GLY A 100 6.37 17.46 -9.37
N GLY A 101 6.55 16.91 -8.17
CA GLY A 101 5.58 15.99 -7.56
C GLY A 101 4.33 16.72 -7.06
N GLY A 102 3.17 16.09 -7.11
CA GLY A 102 1.92 16.58 -6.52
C GLY A 102 1.97 16.56 -4.99
N GLY A 103 1.39 17.58 -4.36
CA GLY A 103 1.21 17.65 -2.91
C GLY A 103 0.10 16.71 -2.44
N ALA A 104 0.21 16.23 -1.21
CA ALA A 104 -0.86 15.48 -0.56
C ALA A 104 -2.09 16.34 -0.26
N GLY A 105 -3.25 15.69 -0.15
CA GLY A 105 -4.46 16.27 0.40
C GLY A 105 -4.32 16.60 1.89
N GLY A 106 -5.23 17.42 2.38
CA GLY A 106 -5.18 17.93 3.74
C GLY A 106 -5.50 16.87 4.76
N TYR A 107 -4.76 16.84 5.86
CA TYR A 107 -4.95 15.90 6.96
C TYR A 107 -5.45 16.65 8.20
N ARG A 108 -6.64 16.32 8.70
CA ARG A 108 -7.18 16.87 9.96
C ARG A 108 -7.75 15.74 10.80
N THR A 109 -7.52 15.79 12.11
CA THR A 109 -7.94 14.72 13.01
C THR A 109 -8.20 15.23 14.42
N SER A 110 -9.12 14.57 15.13
CA SER A 110 -9.31 14.73 16.58
C SER A 110 -8.39 13.84 17.42
N MET A 111 -7.62 12.98 16.77
CA MET A 111 -6.77 11.99 17.43
C MET A 111 -5.43 12.58 17.89
N PRO A 112 -4.76 12.00 18.90
CA PRO A 112 -3.53 12.52 19.49
C PRO A 112 -2.36 12.73 18.53
N GLU A 113 -2.33 12.08 17.36
CA GLU A 113 -1.29 12.33 16.33
C GLU A 113 -1.35 13.74 15.70
N GLY A 114 -2.46 14.45 15.90
CA GLY A 114 -2.67 15.83 15.44
C GLY A 114 -2.81 15.99 13.93
N PRO A 115 -3.32 17.15 13.47
CA PRO A 115 -3.53 17.47 12.07
C PRO A 115 -2.20 17.58 11.28
N GLY A 116 -2.27 17.69 9.95
CA GLY A 116 -1.10 17.79 9.07
C GLY A 116 -0.40 19.16 9.18
N GLY A 117 0.86 19.25 8.76
CA GLY A 117 1.63 20.49 8.87
C GLY A 117 2.28 20.70 10.25
N PRO A 118 2.86 21.90 10.52
CA PRO A 118 3.74 22.14 11.67
C PRO A 118 3.04 22.19 13.04
N ASN A 119 1.71 22.06 13.10
CA ASN A 119 0.96 22.10 14.35
C ASN A 119 0.63 20.67 14.82
N PRO A 120 1.13 20.22 15.98
CA PRO A 120 0.94 18.85 16.46
C PRO A 120 -0.36 18.62 17.24
N SER A 121 -1.17 19.65 17.52
CA SER A 121 -2.31 19.51 18.46
C SER A 121 -3.56 18.98 17.79
N ALA A 122 -4.10 17.87 18.32
CA ALA A 122 -5.38 17.28 17.95
C ALA A 122 -6.53 18.31 17.97
N GLU A 123 -7.44 18.21 17.01
CA GLU A 123 -8.71 18.95 17.04
C GLU A 123 -9.70 18.33 18.04
N ALA A 124 -10.77 19.05 18.36
CA ALA A 124 -11.78 18.52 19.28
C ALA A 124 -12.63 17.41 18.62
N ALA A 125 -12.97 16.40 19.42
CA ALA A 125 -14.07 15.50 19.10
C ALA A 125 -15.38 16.28 18.93
N GLN A 126 -16.32 15.74 18.16
CA GLN A 126 -17.62 16.36 17.88
C GLN A 126 -18.72 15.59 18.58
N THR A 127 -19.66 16.27 19.22
CA THR A 127 -20.84 15.63 19.83
C THR A 127 -21.99 15.54 18.81
N ILE A 128 -22.53 14.35 18.61
CA ILE A 128 -23.72 14.11 17.81
C ILE A 128 -24.96 14.39 18.65
N ALA A 129 -25.67 15.48 18.35
CA ALA A 129 -26.80 15.97 19.15
C ALA A 129 -28.17 15.43 18.68
N SER A 130 -28.26 14.85 17.49
CA SER A 130 -29.51 14.36 16.90
C SER A 130 -29.27 13.16 16.01
N THR A 131 -30.29 12.33 15.81
CA THR A 131 -30.26 11.30 14.76
C THR A 131 -30.37 11.95 13.37
N GLY A 132 -29.92 11.25 12.34
CA GLY A 132 -29.96 11.72 10.96
C GLY A 132 -28.74 11.32 10.15
N ASN A 133 -28.69 11.82 8.92
CA ASN A 133 -27.60 11.57 7.99
C ASN A 133 -26.60 12.72 8.03
N TYR A 134 -25.34 12.39 8.25
CA TYR A 134 -24.20 13.29 8.16
C TYR A 134 -23.45 12.97 6.87
N ASN A 135 -23.54 13.86 5.89
CA ASN A 135 -22.99 13.62 4.56
C ASN A 135 -21.46 13.56 4.58
N VAL A 136 -20.91 12.61 3.82
CA VAL A 136 -19.48 12.42 3.58
C VAL A 136 -19.25 12.53 2.07
N ASN A 137 -18.54 13.57 1.66
CA ASN A 137 -18.11 13.74 0.26
C ASN A 137 -16.59 13.62 0.20
N ILE A 138 -16.10 12.63 -0.54
CA ILE A 138 -14.68 12.33 -0.70
C ILE A 138 -14.11 13.15 -1.85
N GLY A 139 -13.08 13.93 -1.54
CA GLY A 139 -12.33 14.68 -2.53
C GLY A 139 -11.55 13.74 -3.45
N GLY A 140 -11.82 13.84 -4.75
CA GLY A 140 -11.06 13.14 -5.78
C GLY A 140 -9.63 13.65 -5.93
N GLY A 141 -8.73 12.76 -6.33
CA GLY A 141 -7.36 13.09 -6.68
C GLY A 141 -7.24 13.91 -7.96
N GLY A 142 -6.23 14.78 -8.03
CA GLY A 142 -5.94 15.58 -9.21
C GLY A 142 -5.33 14.74 -10.33
N ASP A 143 -5.75 14.97 -11.57
CA ASP A 143 -5.11 14.35 -12.74
C ASP A 143 -3.64 14.78 -12.87
N GLY A 144 -2.78 13.88 -13.32
CA GLY A 144 -1.44 14.24 -13.77
C GLY A 144 -1.48 15.04 -15.06
N GLU A 145 -0.45 15.86 -15.31
CA GLU A 145 -0.31 16.56 -16.60
C GLU A 145 -0.15 15.59 -17.79
N PRO A 146 -0.55 15.98 -19.03
CA PRO A 146 -0.83 17.34 -19.52
C PRO A 146 -2.17 17.97 -19.09
N SER A 147 -3.08 17.19 -18.50
CA SER A 147 -4.37 17.65 -17.96
C SER A 147 -4.31 18.25 -16.54
N GLY A 148 -3.11 18.48 -16.01
CA GLY A 148 -2.78 18.55 -14.58
C GLY A 148 -3.78 19.29 -13.68
N GLY A 149 -4.14 18.67 -12.56
CA GLY A 149 -5.10 19.21 -11.60
C GLY A 149 -4.64 19.18 -10.14
N ASN A 150 -5.12 20.14 -9.36
CA ASN A 150 -5.10 20.04 -7.90
C ASN A 150 -6.06 18.92 -7.46
N GLY A 151 -5.80 18.33 -6.30
CA GLY A 151 -6.80 17.50 -5.64
C GLY A 151 -8.00 18.33 -5.22
N THR A 152 -9.13 17.67 -5.02
CA THR A 152 -10.36 18.32 -4.54
C THR A 152 -10.56 18.10 -3.04
N ALA A 153 -11.38 18.94 -2.42
CA ALA A 153 -11.59 18.91 -0.97
C ALA A 153 -12.52 17.75 -0.57
N THR A 154 -12.20 17.12 0.56
CA THR A 154 -13.10 16.20 1.27
C THR A 154 -13.91 16.99 2.30
N THR A 155 -15.21 16.75 2.38
CA THR A 155 -16.10 17.39 3.35
C THR A 155 -16.84 16.36 4.18
N PHE A 156 -16.85 16.54 5.50
CA PHE A 156 -17.66 15.77 6.42
C PHE A 156 -18.62 16.70 7.16
N SER A 157 -19.91 16.57 6.88
CA SER A 157 -20.97 17.45 7.37
C SER A 157 -21.44 17.08 8.78
N LEU A 158 -20.52 17.03 9.74
CA LEU A 158 -20.83 16.97 11.18
C LEU A 158 -21.48 18.29 11.66
N PRO A 159 -22.02 18.35 12.90
CA PRO A 159 -22.63 19.58 13.43
C PRO A 159 -21.78 20.83 13.25
N THR A 160 -20.45 20.70 13.36
CA THR A 160 -19.51 21.65 12.74
C THR A 160 -18.90 20.99 11.50
N PRO A 161 -19.14 21.50 10.28
CA PRO A 161 -18.59 20.92 9.07
C PRO A 161 -17.06 20.93 9.06
N ILE A 162 -16.47 19.78 8.72
CA ILE A 162 -15.03 19.63 8.56
C ILE A 162 -14.72 19.61 7.07
N VAL A 163 -13.75 20.43 6.66
CA VAL A 163 -13.27 20.51 5.28
C VAL A 163 -11.76 20.32 5.27
N CYS A 164 -11.29 19.31 4.53
CA CYS A 164 -9.89 19.10 4.22
C CYS A 164 -9.66 19.40 2.74
N GLN A 165 -8.85 20.40 2.45
CA GLN A 165 -8.56 20.84 1.09
C GLN A 165 -7.75 19.79 0.34
N GLY A 166 -7.81 19.84 -0.99
CA GLY A 166 -6.98 18.98 -1.81
C GLY A 166 -5.53 19.45 -1.89
N GLY A 167 -4.66 18.56 -2.36
CA GLY A 167 -3.24 18.82 -2.56
C GLY A 167 -2.96 19.63 -3.82
N GLY A 168 -1.85 20.37 -3.81
CA GLY A 168 -1.41 21.18 -4.94
C GLY A 168 -0.81 20.35 -6.06
N LEU A 169 -1.12 20.69 -7.31
CA LEU A 169 -0.50 20.16 -8.52
C LEU A 169 1.01 20.44 -8.57
N GLY A 170 1.81 19.42 -8.89
CA GLY A 170 3.20 19.58 -9.32
C GLY A 170 3.29 20.13 -10.74
N ARG A 171 4.24 21.01 -11.03
CA ARG A 171 4.30 21.70 -12.35
C ARG A 171 5.20 20.99 -13.36
N ALA A 172 4.84 21.10 -14.64
CA ALA A 172 5.76 20.75 -15.74
C ALA A 172 7.11 21.45 -15.59
N GLY A 173 8.22 20.80 -15.91
CA GLY A 173 9.51 21.48 -15.81
C GLY A 173 9.78 22.47 -16.93
N ASN A 174 9.09 22.39 -18.08
CA ASN A 174 9.11 23.47 -19.07
C ASN A 174 8.26 24.69 -18.67
N SER A 175 7.54 24.65 -17.55
CA SER A 175 6.76 25.79 -17.04
C SER A 175 7.57 26.65 -16.05
N SER A 176 7.48 27.97 -16.17
CA SER A 176 8.09 28.92 -15.23
C SER A 176 7.24 29.12 -13.97
N ASN A 177 6.36 28.16 -13.69
CA ASN A 177 5.34 28.28 -12.66
C ASN A 177 5.80 27.55 -11.40
N ALA A 178 5.48 28.17 -10.27
CA ALA A 178 5.56 27.51 -8.98
C ALA A 178 4.60 26.31 -8.93
N GLY A 179 4.97 25.31 -8.13
CA GLY A 179 4.03 24.29 -7.66
C GLY A 179 2.73 24.94 -7.20
N SER A 180 1.58 24.33 -7.50
CA SER A 180 0.31 24.90 -7.03
C SER A 180 0.22 24.81 -5.51
N ASN A 181 -0.35 25.84 -4.90
CA ASN A 181 -0.70 25.81 -3.49
C ASN A 181 -1.83 24.79 -3.26
N GLY A 182 -1.88 24.24 -2.05
CA GLY A 182 -2.96 23.37 -1.61
C GLY A 182 -2.90 23.14 -0.11
N ALA A 183 -3.61 22.12 0.38
CA ALA A 183 -3.42 21.66 1.74
C ALA A 183 -1.96 21.28 1.99
N SER A 184 -1.39 20.45 1.12
CA SER A 184 0.06 20.36 0.92
C SER A 184 0.40 20.92 -0.46
N GLY A 185 1.53 21.62 -0.57
CA GLY A 185 1.94 22.27 -1.81
C GLY A 185 2.53 21.28 -2.82
N GLY A 186 2.29 21.51 -4.11
CA GLY A 186 2.96 20.77 -5.19
C GLY A 186 4.43 21.17 -5.34
N GLY A 187 5.25 20.34 -5.96
CA GLY A 187 6.65 20.63 -6.28
C GLY A 187 6.79 21.55 -7.49
N GLY A 188 7.86 22.36 -7.48
CA GLY A 188 8.24 23.18 -8.63
C GLY A 188 8.89 22.35 -9.75
N GLY A 189 8.71 22.76 -11.01
CA GLY A 189 9.33 22.09 -12.16
C GLY A 189 10.82 22.44 -12.34
N GLY A 190 11.58 21.60 -13.04
CA GLY A 190 13.05 21.69 -13.11
C GLY A 190 13.67 22.60 -14.19
N ARG A 191 13.04 22.85 -15.34
CA ARG A 191 13.76 23.23 -16.58
C ARG A 191 13.84 24.72 -16.95
N ASN A 192 13.21 25.66 -16.24
CA ASN A 192 13.21 27.07 -16.68
C ASN A 192 14.50 27.84 -16.36
N TYR A 193 15.08 28.46 -17.39
CA TYR A 193 16.37 29.16 -17.35
C TYR A 193 16.35 30.51 -16.60
N ALA A 194 15.18 31.08 -16.33
CA ALA A 194 15.03 32.49 -15.92
C ALA A 194 14.39 32.71 -14.53
N ALA A 195 13.93 31.67 -13.82
CA ALA A 195 13.21 31.85 -12.56
C ALA A 195 13.52 30.75 -11.52
N ASN A 196 13.52 31.12 -10.24
CA ASN A 196 13.35 30.14 -9.18
C ASN A 196 11.95 29.54 -9.33
N ASN A 197 11.84 28.22 -9.45
CA ASN A 197 10.57 27.51 -9.48
C ASN A 197 10.28 26.95 -8.09
N PRO A 198 9.72 27.76 -7.15
CA PRO A 198 9.40 27.27 -5.81
C PRO A 198 8.33 26.19 -5.86
N GLY A 199 8.34 25.32 -4.86
CA GLY A 199 7.17 24.52 -4.55
C GLY A 199 6.00 25.41 -4.14
N GLY A 200 4.79 24.90 -4.29
CA GLY A 200 3.60 25.51 -3.75
C GLY A 200 3.63 25.53 -2.23
N ASN A 201 2.93 26.49 -1.66
CA ASN A 201 2.73 26.57 -0.22
C ASN A 201 1.73 25.49 0.23
N GLY A 202 2.00 24.90 1.40
CA GLY A 202 1.00 24.13 2.15
C GLY A 202 0.11 25.06 2.99
N ASN A 203 -0.96 24.51 3.56
CA ASN A 203 -1.94 25.22 4.37
C ASN A 203 -2.64 26.39 3.63
N VAL A 204 -2.93 26.25 2.34
CA VAL A 204 -3.61 27.29 1.56
C VAL A 204 -4.96 26.80 1.05
N THR A 205 -6.01 27.59 1.30
CA THR A 205 -7.37 27.45 0.75
C THR A 205 -7.57 28.38 -0.46
N PRO A 206 -8.29 27.97 -1.51
CA PRO A 206 -8.87 28.91 -2.46
C PRO A 206 -9.97 29.73 -1.76
N GLY A 207 -9.72 31.03 -1.50
CA GLY A 207 -10.81 32.00 -1.35
C GLY A 207 -11.26 32.45 0.05
N ASN A 208 -10.57 32.12 1.15
CA ASN A 208 -10.51 32.91 2.41
C ASN A 208 -9.71 32.17 3.48
N SER A 209 -9.04 32.94 4.35
CA SER A 209 -8.12 32.63 5.46
C SER A 209 -8.00 31.15 5.91
N PRO A 210 -6.78 30.59 6.01
CA PRO A 210 -6.56 29.16 6.11
C PRO A 210 -6.97 28.58 7.47
N VAL A 211 -7.46 27.34 7.46
CA VAL A 211 -7.30 26.46 8.63
C VAL A 211 -5.79 26.12 8.67
N PRO A 212 -5.02 26.64 9.63
CA PRO A 212 -3.57 26.63 9.55
C PRO A 212 -3.03 25.28 10.08
N ASN A 213 -3.12 24.18 9.30
CA ASN A 213 -2.62 22.84 9.67
C ASN A 213 -3.22 21.70 8.80
N GLN A 214 -3.11 21.75 7.48
CA GLN A 214 -3.54 20.65 6.62
C GLN A 214 -2.37 19.94 5.93
N GLY A 215 -1.20 20.57 5.84
CA GLY A 215 -0.04 19.97 5.19
C GLY A 215 1.18 20.88 5.13
N TYR A 216 2.23 20.39 4.49
CA TYR A 216 3.50 21.09 4.34
C TYR A 216 3.70 21.62 2.90
N PRO A 217 4.57 22.62 2.70
CA PRO A 217 4.92 23.10 1.37
C PRO A 217 5.65 22.03 0.54
N GLY A 218 5.56 22.17 -0.79
CA GLY A 218 6.36 21.40 -1.73
C GLY A 218 7.79 21.93 -1.83
N GLY A 219 8.66 21.11 -2.40
CA GLY A 219 10.05 21.44 -2.69
C GLY A 219 10.21 22.26 -3.96
N GLN A 220 11.28 23.05 -3.98
CA GLN A 220 11.72 23.82 -5.13
C GLN A 220 12.32 22.90 -6.20
N GLY A 221 12.14 23.21 -7.49
CA GLY A 221 12.95 22.61 -8.56
C GLY A 221 14.42 23.08 -8.48
N ALA A 222 15.37 22.29 -8.98
CA ALA A 222 16.79 22.65 -8.92
C ALA A 222 17.08 24.00 -9.62
N VAL A 223 17.80 24.89 -8.94
CA VAL A 223 18.22 26.20 -9.46
C VAL A 223 19.75 26.32 -9.49
N ASN A 224 20.26 27.06 -10.47
CA ASN A 224 21.62 27.63 -10.56
C ASN A 224 22.69 26.95 -11.44
N ASP A 225 22.38 26.57 -12.68
CA ASP A 225 23.38 26.59 -13.76
C ASP A 225 22.68 26.68 -15.15
N PRO A 226 22.95 27.70 -15.99
CA PRO A 226 22.40 27.78 -17.35
C PRO A 226 22.90 26.67 -18.28
N ASN A 227 23.94 25.92 -17.90
CA ASN A 227 24.54 24.87 -18.73
C ASN A 227 24.43 23.45 -18.15
N LYS A 228 23.68 23.23 -17.05
CA LYS A 228 23.55 21.90 -16.42
C LYS A 228 22.10 21.55 -16.04
N GLU A 229 21.83 20.27 -16.10
CA GLU A 229 20.52 19.62 -16.14
C GLU A 229 19.89 19.44 -14.73
N ARG A 230 18.55 19.45 -14.61
CA ARG A 230 17.83 19.90 -13.39
C ARG A 230 16.67 18.99 -12.97
N GLY A 231 16.58 18.61 -11.69
CA GLY A 231 15.44 17.84 -11.16
C GLY A 231 14.27 18.70 -10.66
N GLY A 232 13.05 18.20 -10.80
CA GLY A 232 11.83 18.78 -10.22
C GLY A 232 11.78 18.61 -8.70
N GLY A 233 11.10 19.50 -8.00
CA GLY A 233 10.87 19.40 -6.55
C GLY A 233 9.81 18.35 -6.20
N GLY A 234 9.90 17.74 -5.02
CA GLY A 234 8.86 16.85 -4.50
C GLY A 234 7.66 17.63 -3.96
N GLY A 235 6.47 17.03 -3.98
CA GLY A 235 5.29 17.59 -3.32
C GLY A 235 5.36 17.47 -1.80
N GLY A 236 4.71 18.38 -1.07
CA GLY A 236 4.59 18.31 0.38
C GLY A 236 3.63 17.20 0.83
N GLY A 237 3.88 16.63 2.00
CA GLY A 237 3.00 15.68 2.68
C GLY A 237 2.35 16.26 3.93
N ALA A 238 1.58 15.45 4.65
CA ALA A 238 1.01 15.84 5.94
C ALA A 238 2.01 15.83 7.11
N GLY A 239 3.11 15.06 6.98
CA GLY A 239 4.14 14.87 8.00
C GLY A 239 5.48 15.54 7.69
N GLY A 240 5.66 16.11 6.48
CA GLY A 240 6.86 16.88 6.16
C GLY A 240 6.80 17.57 4.81
N ALA A 241 7.66 18.58 4.62
CA ALA A 241 7.79 19.29 3.36
C ALA A 241 8.40 18.39 2.26
N GLY A 242 8.09 18.72 1.01
CA GLY A 242 8.74 18.10 -0.14
C GLY A 242 10.21 18.50 -0.22
N GLY A 243 11.06 17.55 -0.61
CA GLY A 243 12.48 17.80 -0.87
C GLY A 243 12.67 18.63 -2.13
N ASN A 244 13.69 19.47 -2.13
CA ASN A 244 14.09 20.21 -3.33
C ASN A 244 14.72 19.26 -4.36
N GLY A 245 14.56 19.58 -5.64
CA GLY A 245 15.37 18.98 -6.70
C GLY A 245 16.84 19.36 -6.50
N PHE A 246 17.75 18.44 -6.81
CA PHE A 246 19.18 18.61 -6.58
C PHE A 246 19.98 18.39 -7.88
N HIS A 247 21.14 19.03 -7.98
CA HIS A 247 22.14 18.82 -9.03
C HIS A 247 23.43 18.30 -8.39
N ASP A 248 23.95 17.15 -8.84
CA ASP A 248 25.24 16.62 -8.37
C ASP A 248 26.40 17.36 -9.05
N PRO A 249 27.17 18.19 -8.32
CA PRO A 249 28.27 18.96 -8.91
C PRO A 249 29.51 18.11 -9.25
N THR A 250 29.57 16.86 -8.80
CA THR A 250 30.74 15.98 -8.96
C THR A 250 30.70 15.11 -10.22
N ARG A 251 29.57 15.12 -10.94
CA ARG A 251 29.38 14.35 -12.17
C ARG A 251 29.52 15.22 -13.43
N PRO A 252 30.36 14.84 -14.41
CA PRO A 252 30.50 15.57 -15.67
C PRO A 252 29.26 15.46 -16.56
N ASP A 253 28.48 14.38 -16.40
CA ASP A 253 27.20 14.14 -17.07
C ASP A 253 26.06 14.74 -16.23
N SER A 254 25.80 16.01 -16.52
CA SER A 254 24.52 16.69 -16.37
C SER A 254 23.34 15.84 -15.84
N SER A 255 23.30 15.54 -14.54
CA SER A 255 22.28 14.65 -13.97
C SER A 255 21.64 15.30 -12.74
N GLY A 256 20.33 15.53 -12.83
CA GLY A 256 19.53 16.21 -11.82
C GLY A 256 18.62 15.23 -11.11
N TRP A 257 18.63 15.21 -9.78
CA TRP A 257 17.79 14.35 -8.96
C TRP A 257 16.48 15.04 -8.63
N GLY A 258 15.36 14.36 -8.89
CA GLY A 258 14.06 14.78 -8.42
C GLY A 258 14.02 14.80 -6.89
N GLY A 259 13.34 15.81 -6.32
CA GLY A 259 13.14 15.94 -4.89
C GLY A 259 12.21 14.87 -4.34
N GLN A 260 12.49 14.39 -3.13
CA GLN A 260 11.63 13.41 -2.46
C GLN A 260 10.27 14.02 -2.10
N GLY A 261 9.20 13.23 -2.18
CA GLY A 261 7.90 13.64 -1.65
C GLY A 261 7.94 13.76 -0.12
N GLY A 262 7.14 14.67 0.43
CA GLY A 262 6.98 14.85 1.87
C GLY A 262 6.33 13.64 2.52
N LYS A 263 6.74 13.29 3.74
CA LYS A 263 6.20 12.15 4.51
C LYS A 263 4.71 12.33 4.81
N GLY A 264 3.94 11.23 4.87
CA GLY A 264 2.56 11.24 5.36
C GLY A 264 2.45 11.08 6.87
N LYS A 265 1.25 10.80 7.39
CA LYS A 265 0.98 10.54 8.81
C LYS A 265 0.27 9.19 9.01
N ALA A 266 0.57 8.54 10.14
CA ALA A 266 -0.10 7.33 10.58
C ALA A 266 -1.22 7.66 11.55
N SER A 267 -2.37 6.98 11.43
CA SER A 267 -3.48 7.06 12.38
C SER A 267 -3.88 5.68 12.89
N THR A 268 -4.33 5.66 14.14
CA THR A 268 -4.92 4.47 14.79
C THR A 268 -6.43 4.46 14.75
N ILE A 269 -7.07 5.53 14.25
CA ILE A 269 -8.51 5.75 14.38
C ILE A 269 -9.36 4.67 13.71
N ALA A 270 -8.87 4.09 12.63
CA ALA A 270 -9.60 3.10 11.86
C ALA A 270 -9.55 1.69 12.48
N TYR A 271 -8.44 1.31 13.13
CA TYR A 271 -8.14 -0.09 13.44
C TYR A 271 -7.48 -0.34 14.81
N GLY A 272 -7.35 0.70 15.64
CA GLY A 272 -6.80 0.58 16.99
C GLY A 272 -5.27 0.50 17.08
N PRO A 273 -4.73 0.45 18.31
CA PRO A 273 -3.29 0.55 18.58
C PRO A 273 -2.51 -0.74 18.27
N THR A 274 -3.19 -1.89 18.16
CA THR A 274 -2.59 -3.19 17.83
C THR A 274 -2.43 -3.41 16.32
N ASN A 275 -3.21 -2.67 15.51
CA ASN A 275 -3.10 -2.62 14.05
C ASN A 275 -2.93 -1.18 13.54
N PRO A 276 -1.92 -0.40 14.03
CA PRO A 276 -1.82 1.02 13.75
C PRO A 276 -1.18 1.24 12.37
N ARG A 277 -1.97 1.24 11.29
CA ARG A 277 -1.41 1.36 9.93
C ARG A 277 -2.18 2.21 8.94
N PHE A 278 -3.22 2.96 9.33
CA PHE A 278 -3.85 3.85 8.37
C PHE A 278 -2.89 4.99 8.02
N TYR A 279 -2.24 4.89 6.87
CA TYR A 279 -1.23 5.84 6.41
C TYR A 279 -1.82 6.76 5.34
N ALA A 280 -1.97 8.05 5.67
CA ALA A 280 -2.52 9.04 4.75
C ALA A 280 -1.57 10.21 4.46
N CYS A 281 -1.73 10.76 3.24
CA CYS A 281 -1.20 12.05 2.82
C CYS A 281 0.33 12.16 2.60
N GLY A 282 0.94 11.21 1.89
CA GLY A 282 2.30 11.37 1.36
C GLY A 282 2.36 12.26 0.11
N GLY A 283 3.37 13.13 0.00
CA GLY A 283 3.64 13.89 -1.22
C GLY A 283 4.29 13.04 -2.31
N GLY A 284 4.09 13.40 -3.58
CA GLY A 284 4.74 12.74 -4.72
C GLY A 284 6.19 13.19 -4.91
N GLY A 285 7.05 12.31 -5.44
CA GLY A 285 8.43 12.66 -5.81
C GLY A 285 8.48 13.51 -7.09
N GLY A 286 9.48 14.38 -7.20
CA GLY A 286 9.77 15.13 -8.42
C GLY A 286 10.46 14.27 -9.47
N GLY A 287 10.33 14.65 -10.74
CA GLY A 287 11.01 14.04 -11.86
C GLY A 287 12.50 14.40 -11.90
N PRO A 288 13.44 13.43 -11.95
CA PRO A 288 14.83 13.67 -12.30
C PRO A 288 15.04 14.03 -13.77
N TYR A 289 16.21 14.63 -14.05
CA TYR A 289 16.77 14.82 -15.38
C TYR A 289 17.93 13.84 -15.62
N GLY A 290 17.90 13.13 -16.76
CA GLY A 290 19.09 12.54 -17.41
C GLY A 290 19.73 11.36 -16.68
N GLY A 291 19.05 10.22 -16.62
CA GLY A 291 19.67 8.96 -16.16
C GLY A 291 19.92 8.85 -14.66
N ALA A 292 19.79 9.94 -13.89
CA ALA A 292 19.84 9.90 -12.44
C ALA A 292 18.53 9.37 -11.85
N THR A 293 18.63 8.37 -11.00
CA THR A 293 17.53 7.75 -10.25
C THR A 293 17.00 8.70 -9.15
N GLY A 294 16.29 9.76 -9.53
CA GLY A 294 15.63 10.69 -8.59
C GLY A 294 14.91 9.95 -7.45
N GLY A 295 15.32 10.23 -6.20
CA GLY A 295 14.79 9.59 -4.98
C GLY A 295 15.68 8.53 -4.30
N ASP A 296 16.95 8.39 -4.70
CA ASP A 296 17.85 7.30 -4.23
C ASP A 296 18.38 7.41 -2.77
N GLN A 297 17.50 7.52 -1.78
CA GLN A 297 17.79 7.12 -0.40
C GLN A 297 16.59 6.33 0.14
N ILE A 298 16.57 5.02 -0.15
CA ILE A 298 15.75 4.03 0.57
C ILE A 298 16.32 3.69 1.96
N ASN A 299 17.16 4.54 2.54
CA ASN A 299 17.59 4.37 3.93
C ASN A 299 16.94 5.47 4.79
N ASP A 300 16.17 5.00 5.77
CA ASP A 300 15.50 5.72 6.85
C ASP A 300 14.07 6.25 6.59
N GLY A 301 13.12 5.31 6.45
CA GLY A 301 11.70 5.64 6.60
C GLY A 301 10.69 4.52 6.40
N ILE A 302 10.72 3.46 7.22
CA ILE A 302 9.46 2.78 7.57
C ILE A 302 8.65 3.79 8.41
N ALA A 303 7.89 4.67 7.75
CA ALA A 303 6.80 5.44 8.34
C ALA A 303 6.00 6.17 7.25
N GLY A 304 4.97 5.48 6.75
CA GLY A 304 3.68 6.06 6.37
C GLY A 304 3.56 6.77 5.03
N CYS A 305 2.93 6.04 4.09
CA CYS A 305 2.39 6.44 2.78
C CYS A 305 3.35 7.31 1.97
N MET A 306 4.09 6.67 1.07
CA MET A 306 4.80 7.37 0.01
C MET A 306 3.77 7.85 -1.02
N GLY A 307 3.84 9.11 -1.46
CA GLY A 307 3.13 9.52 -2.68
C GLY A 307 3.74 8.88 -3.91
N GLY A 308 3.20 9.19 -5.09
CA GLY A 308 3.67 8.67 -6.35
C GLY A 308 5.16 8.96 -6.59
N TYR A 309 5.93 7.96 -7.03
CA TYR A 309 7.35 8.13 -7.37
C TYR A 309 7.53 9.10 -8.54
N GLY A 310 8.58 9.91 -8.51
CA GLY A 310 9.01 10.63 -9.71
C GLY A 310 9.32 9.65 -10.85
N GLY A 311 9.07 10.04 -12.09
CA GLY A 311 9.42 9.27 -13.26
C GLY A 311 10.92 9.00 -13.32
N CYS A 312 11.36 8.00 -14.06
CA CYS A 312 12.78 7.81 -14.33
C CYS A 312 13.00 7.86 -15.84
N ILE A 313 13.89 8.73 -16.31
CA ILE A 313 14.43 8.64 -17.67
C ILE A 313 15.78 8.02 -17.59
N THR A 314 16.05 7.10 -18.50
CA THR A 314 17.41 6.68 -18.77
C THR A 314 18.00 7.23 -20.10
N ARG A 315 17.25 7.81 -21.09
CA ARG A 315 17.80 8.77 -22.12
C ARG A 315 16.93 9.91 -22.68
N LYS A 316 17.62 10.92 -23.23
CA LYS A 316 17.14 12.11 -23.94
C LYS A 316 16.29 11.85 -25.21
N GLU A 317 15.90 10.61 -25.54
CA GLU A 317 15.04 10.29 -26.70
C GLU A 317 13.91 9.27 -26.38
N SER A 318 13.76 8.83 -25.13
CA SER A 318 12.69 7.90 -24.73
C SER A 318 11.39 8.65 -24.41
N VAL A 319 10.32 8.36 -25.15
CA VAL A 319 9.07 9.16 -25.14
C VAL A 319 8.21 9.05 -23.88
N ASP A 320 8.46 8.15 -22.92
CA ASP A 320 7.48 7.88 -21.85
C ASP A 320 8.11 7.64 -20.46
N ALA A 321 8.46 8.72 -19.75
CA ALA A 321 8.90 8.69 -18.35
C ALA A 321 7.81 9.22 -17.42
N PHE A 322 6.81 8.38 -17.13
CA PHE A 322 5.61 8.72 -16.36
C PHE A 322 5.88 8.82 -14.86
N GLY A 323 5.16 9.73 -14.19
CA GLY A 323 5.11 9.77 -12.72
C GLY A 323 4.21 8.67 -12.15
N GLY A 324 4.62 8.06 -11.02
CA GLY A 324 3.78 7.12 -10.28
C GLY A 324 2.53 7.82 -9.72
N SER A 325 1.39 7.14 -9.64
CA SER A 325 0.19 7.74 -9.02
C SER A 325 0.16 7.56 -7.51
N GLY A 326 -0.64 8.38 -6.83
CA GLY A 326 -0.93 8.23 -5.40
C GLY A 326 -1.68 6.93 -5.09
N ILE A 327 -1.63 6.53 -3.83
CA ILE A 327 -2.30 5.34 -3.29
C ILE A 327 -3.77 5.65 -3.01
N PHE A 328 -4.68 4.92 -3.65
CA PHE A 328 -6.13 5.10 -3.51
C PHE A 328 -6.59 5.26 -2.05
N GLY A 329 -7.48 6.23 -1.80
CA GLY A 329 -8.10 6.45 -0.48
C GLY A 329 -7.16 7.00 0.60
N THR A 330 -5.92 7.39 0.25
CA THR A 330 -4.94 7.95 1.20
C THR A 330 -4.74 9.45 1.06
N GLY A 331 -5.30 10.09 0.02
CA GLY A 331 -5.03 11.50 -0.29
C GLY A 331 -3.58 11.80 -0.68
N SER A 332 -2.78 10.80 -1.05
CA SER A 332 -1.39 11.01 -1.46
C SER A 332 -1.25 11.68 -2.84
N GLY A 333 -0.18 12.47 -3.03
CA GLY A 333 0.09 13.17 -4.29
C GLY A 333 0.71 12.27 -5.37
N GLY A 334 0.52 12.61 -6.64
CA GLY A 334 1.14 11.92 -7.78
C GLY A 334 2.58 12.36 -8.04
N GLY A 335 3.43 11.51 -8.62
CA GLY A 335 4.82 11.83 -8.93
C GLY A 335 4.99 12.64 -10.22
N GLY A 336 6.07 13.42 -10.32
CA GLY A 336 6.40 14.22 -11.49
C GLY A 336 7.06 13.38 -12.60
N ALA A 337 6.77 13.66 -13.86
CA ALA A 337 7.38 13.02 -15.03
C ALA A 337 8.78 13.54 -15.28
N SER A 338 9.57 12.82 -16.07
CA SER A 338 10.97 13.19 -16.32
C SER A 338 11.23 13.69 -17.73
N TYR A 339 10.47 13.27 -18.76
CA TYR A 339 10.78 13.54 -20.19
C TYR A 339 9.72 14.36 -20.93
N ASN A 340 10.07 14.87 -22.12
CA ASN A 340 9.14 15.53 -23.04
C ASN A 340 7.97 14.61 -23.41
N GLY A 341 6.74 15.04 -23.16
CA GLY A 341 5.56 14.21 -23.44
C GLY A 341 5.23 13.18 -22.36
N GLY A 342 6.07 13.00 -21.33
CA GLY A 342 5.75 12.16 -20.19
C GLY A 342 4.60 12.74 -19.35
N ASN A 343 3.65 11.90 -18.97
CA ASN A 343 2.54 12.30 -18.10
C ASN A 343 2.91 12.22 -16.62
N GLY A 344 2.49 13.19 -15.84
CA GLY A 344 2.59 13.13 -14.38
C GLY A 344 1.67 12.04 -13.82
N GLY A 345 1.97 11.57 -12.62
CA GLY A 345 1.09 10.63 -11.91
C GLY A 345 -0.16 11.31 -11.38
N LYS A 346 -1.27 10.58 -11.29
CA LYS A 346 -2.51 11.10 -10.67
C LYS A 346 -2.36 11.13 -9.15
N GLY A 347 -2.93 12.15 -8.49
CA GLY A 347 -3.13 12.12 -7.05
C GLY A 347 -4.19 11.09 -6.66
N ALA A 348 -4.18 10.67 -5.40
CA ALA A 348 -5.18 9.76 -4.86
C ALA A 348 -6.39 10.49 -4.27
N ASP A 349 -7.52 9.81 -4.26
CA ASP A 349 -8.71 10.26 -3.55
C ASP A 349 -8.47 10.32 -2.03
N GLY A 350 -9.22 11.19 -1.36
CA GLY A 350 -9.19 11.34 0.10
C GLY A 350 -9.96 10.24 0.85
N CYS A 351 -10.17 10.45 2.15
CA CYS A 351 -10.99 9.56 2.97
C CYS A 351 -11.61 10.29 4.16
N VAL A 352 -12.60 9.66 4.79
CA VAL A 352 -13.09 10.03 6.12
C VAL A 352 -13.11 8.79 7.00
N VAL A 353 -12.63 8.93 8.23
CA VAL A 353 -12.83 7.93 9.29
C VAL A 353 -13.51 8.61 10.46
N VAL A 354 -14.56 8.02 10.99
CA VAL A 354 -15.24 8.47 12.20
C VAL A 354 -15.38 7.30 13.16
N ARG A 355 -15.06 7.49 14.43
CA ARG A 355 -15.19 6.44 15.44
C ARG A 355 -15.93 6.91 16.68
N TYR A 356 -16.55 5.99 17.39
CA TYR A 356 -17.20 6.22 18.67
C TYR A 356 -17.19 4.96 19.54
N LYS A 357 -17.42 5.13 20.84
CA LYS A 357 -17.47 4.02 21.80
C LYS A 357 -18.75 3.22 21.61
N ILE A 358 -18.64 1.90 21.72
CA ILE A 358 -19.78 0.98 21.71
C ILE A 358 -19.78 0.07 22.93
N ASP A 359 -20.96 -0.41 23.29
CA ASP A 359 -21.12 -1.53 24.22
C ASP A 359 -20.77 -2.85 23.52
N THR A 360 -20.26 -3.84 24.26
CA THR A 360 -19.94 -5.16 23.70
C THR A 360 -21.18 -5.88 23.16
N SER A 361 -22.38 -5.58 23.67
CA SER A 361 -23.66 -6.07 23.13
C SER A 361 -23.99 -5.55 21.72
N GLN A 362 -23.28 -4.53 21.23
CA GLN A 362 -23.43 -3.99 19.87
C GLN A 362 -22.44 -4.60 18.86
N LEU A 363 -21.55 -5.50 19.32
CA LEU A 363 -20.66 -6.23 18.44
C LEU A 363 -21.46 -7.27 17.67
N ASN A 364 -21.36 -7.24 16.34
CA ASN A 364 -21.87 -8.31 15.49
C ASN A 364 -20.77 -9.33 15.14
N THR A 365 -19.67 -9.36 15.90
CA THR A 365 -18.60 -10.33 15.70
C THR A 365 -18.94 -11.61 16.44
N LYS A 366 -18.81 -12.73 15.75
CA LYS A 366 -18.94 -14.09 16.30
C LYS A 366 -17.56 -14.70 16.61
N ALA A 367 -16.51 -13.95 16.31
CA ALA A 367 -15.12 -14.32 16.49
C ALA A 367 -14.25 -13.07 16.75
N THR A 368 -13.03 -13.28 17.24
CA THR A 368 -11.98 -12.27 17.40
C THR A 368 -10.73 -12.65 16.59
N GLY A 369 -9.76 -11.73 16.51
CA GLY A 369 -8.48 -11.97 15.85
C GLY A 369 -8.34 -11.27 14.50
N GLY A 370 -7.12 -10.86 14.16
CA GLY A 370 -6.87 -10.02 12.98
C GLY A 370 -7.59 -8.67 13.07
N ARG A 371 -7.56 -7.91 11.97
CA ARG A 371 -8.42 -6.74 11.79
C ARG A 371 -9.80 -7.21 11.35
N ILE A 372 -10.86 -6.72 12.02
CA ILE A 372 -12.25 -7.06 11.67
C ILE A 372 -12.82 -5.97 10.77
N VAL A 373 -13.38 -6.39 9.64
CA VAL A 373 -14.00 -5.50 8.66
C VAL A 373 -15.34 -6.07 8.23
N TYR A 374 -16.35 -5.23 8.08
CA TYR A 374 -17.66 -5.65 7.61
C TYR A 374 -17.84 -5.28 6.13
N SER A 375 -18.34 -6.22 5.33
CA SER A 375 -18.69 -6.00 3.93
C SER A 375 -20.01 -6.69 3.60
N GLY A 376 -21.05 -5.90 3.30
CA GLY A 376 -22.41 -6.44 3.14
C GLY A 376 -22.87 -7.16 4.41
N SER A 377 -23.25 -8.44 4.28
CA SER A 377 -23.68 -9.31 5.40
C SER A 377 -22.54 -10.16 5.97
N LYS A 378 -21.28 -9.84 5.66
CA LYS A 378 -20.12 -10.63 6.05
C LYS A 378 -19.27 -9.88 7.06
N THR A 379 -18.84 -10.61 8.09
CA THR A 379 -17.77 -10.22 8.99
C THR A 379 -16.47 -10.87 8.52
N ILE A 380 -15.46 -10.06 8.25
CA ILE A 380 -14.21 -10.46 7.61
C ILE A 380 -13.04 -10.17 8.54
N HIS A 381 -12.28 -11.19 8.88
CA HIS A 381 -11.06 -11.10 9.65
C HIS A 381 -9.85 -11.09 8.70
N VAL A 382 -8.99 -10.08 8.85
CA VAL A 382 -7.83 -9.82 8.01
C VAL A 382 -6.55 -9.98 8.83
N PHE A 383 -5.71 -10.92 8.45
CA PHE A 383 -4.44 -11.20 9.09
C PHE A 383 -3.31 -10.80 8.16
N GLU A 384 -2.65 -9.69 8.51
CA GLU A 384 -1.40 -9.19 7.89
C GLU A 384 -0.19 -9.45 8.79
N SER A 385 -0.45 -9.95 10.00
CA SER A 385 0.52 -10.47 10.97
C SER A 385 -0.05 -11.75 11.57
N SER A 386 0.83 -12.67 11.98
CA SER A 386 0.41 -13.91 12.64
C SER A 386 -0.37 -13.63 13.92
N GLY A 387 -1.34 -14.49 14.23
CA GLY A 387 -2.21 -14.35 15.39
C GLY A 387 -3.14 -15.55 15.50
N ASN A 388 -4.24 -15.40 16.24
CA ASN A 388 -5.28 -16.42 16.34
C ASN A 388 -6.58 -15.87 15.77
N PHE A 389 -7.33 -16.69 15.04
CA PHE A 389 -8.76 -16.51 14.83
C PHE A 389 -9.49 -17.26 15.94
N GLU A 390 -10.30 -16.59 16.74
CA GLU A 390 -10.98 -17.21 17.88
C GLU A 390 -12.49 -17.15 17.68
N ASN A 391 -13.13 -18.29 17.43
CA ASN A 391 -14.59 -18.37 17.35
C ASN A 391 -15.19 -18.40 18.76
N THR A 392 -15.88 -17.34 19.14
CA THR A 392 -16.48 -17.12 20.47
C THR A 392 -17.99 -17.37 20.50
N SER A 393 -18.61 -17.69 19.36
CA SER A 393 -20.07 -17.80 19.23
C SER A 393 -20.72 -19.01 19.91
N GLY A 394 -19.92 -19.92 20.48
CA GLY A 394 -20.42 -21.16 21.09
C GLY A 394 -20.96 -22.19 20.09
N SER A 395 -20.92 -21.91 18.79
CA SER A 395 -21.31 -22.84 17.72
C SER A 395 -20.36 -22.76 16.52
N PRO A 396 -20.29 -23.79 15.65
CA PRO A 396 -19.44 -23.74 14.46
C PRO A 396 -19.89 -22.65 13.46
N LEU A 397 -18.93 -21.90 12.91
CA LEU A 397 -19.17 -20.90 11.88
C LEU A 397 -18.90 -21.49 10.48
N ALA A 398 -19.85 -21.32 9.56
CA ALA A 398 -19.60 -21.53 8.14
C ALA A 398 -18.79 -20.34 7.61
N THR A 399 -17.60 -20.60 7.09
CA THR A 399 -16.63 -19.58 6.69
C THR A 399 -16.14 -19.78 5.27
N GLU A 400 -15.69 -18.71 4.64
CA GLU A 400 -14.88 -18.72 3.43
C GLU A 400 -13.51 -18.12 3.76
N TYR A 401 -12.44 -18.65 3.20
CA TYR A 401 -11.09 -18.15 3.46
C TYR A 401 -10.29 -17.86 2.20
N ILE A 402 -9.27 -17.03 2.37
CA ILE A 402 -8.10 -16.94 1.50
C ILE A 402 -6.85 -17.12 2.37
N VAL A 403 -5.90 -17.94 1.93
CA VAL A 403 -4.55 -18.04 2.49
C VAL A 403 -3.56 -17.78 1.35
N VAL A 404 -2.77 -16.71 1.47
CA VAL A 404 -1.69 -16.37 0.52
C VAL A 404 -0.36 -16.39 1.24
N ALA A 405 0.62 -17.13 0.70
CA ALA A 405 1.97 -17.18 1.25
C ALA A 405 2.83 -15.95 0.88
N GLY A 406 4.02 -15.83 1.47
CA GLY A 406 5.00 -14.82 1.05
C GLY A 406 5.59 -15.15 -0.33
N GLY A 407 5.91 -14.12 -1.13
CA GLY A 407 6.58 -14.27 -2.42
C GLY A 407 8.10 -14.42 -2.30
N GLY A 408 8.72 -15.02 -3.33
CA GLY A 408 10.18 -15.10 -3.47
C GLY A 408 10.78 -13.80 -4.02
N SER A 409 12.07 -13.59 -3.81
CA SER A 409 12.80 -12.43 -4.36
C SER A 409 13.37 -12.72 -5.75
N GLY A 410 13.66 -11.67 -6.52
CA GLY A 410 14.26 -11.81 -7.84
C GLY A 410 15.74 -12.20 -7.79
N GLY A 411 16.26 -12.77 -8.87
CA GLY A 411 17.68 -13.10 -9.01
C GLY A 411 18.53 -11.93 -9.53
N SER A 412 19.84 -11.99 -9.29
CA SER A 412 20.78 -10.97 -9.77
C SER A 412 21.18 -11.15 -11.24
N ASN A 413 21.74 -10.08 -11.83
CA ASN A 413 22.47 -10.14 -13.10
C ASN A 413 21.63 -10.68 -14.28
N CYS A 414 20.57 -9.98 -14.68
CA CYS A 414 19.62 -10.49 -15.70
C CYS A 414 19.02 -11.84 -15.27
N GLY A 415 18.73 -11.92 -13.98
CA GLY A 415 18.14 -13.07 -13.33
C GLY A 415 16.65 -13.22 -13.64
N GLY A 416 16.08 -14.32 -13.17
CA GLY A 416 14.64 -14.54 -13.22
C GLY A 416 13.91 -13.75 -12.13
N GLY A 417 12.64 -13.43 -12.38
CA GLY A 417 11.77 -12.82 -11.37
C GLY A 417 11.41 -13.83 -10.27
N GLY A 418 11.12 -13.35 -9.05
CA GLY A 418 10.64 -14.19 -7.95
C GLY A 418 9.22 -14.70 -8.21
N GLY A 419 8.95 -15.94 -7.82
CA GLY A 419 7.61 -16.52 -7.86
C GLY A 419 6.72 -15.97 -6.75
N ALA A 420 5.42 -15.88 -7.01
CA ALA A 420 4.45 -15.52 -5.99
C ALA A 420 4.26 -16.64 -4.94
N GLY A 421 3.79 -16.25 -3.76
CA GLY A 421 3.24 -17.19 -2.79
C GLY A 421 2.04 -17.94 -3.36
N GLN A 422 1.78 -19.15 -2.86
CA GLN A 422 0.59 -19.90 -3.26
C GLN A 422 -0.67 -19.16 -2.78
N TYR A 423 -1.72 -19.19 -3.60
CA TYR A 423 -3.04 -18.63 -3.31
C TYR A 423 -4.05 -19.78 -3.12
N LEU A 424 -4.54 -19.97 -1.90
CA LEU A 424 -5.54 -20.99 -1.58
C LEU A 424 -6.83 -20.35 -1.10
N THR A 425 -7.97 -20.83 -1.57
CA THR A 425 -9.29 -20.35 -1.14
C THR A 425 -10.27 -21.52 -1.08
N GLY A 426 -11.29 -21.38 -0.24
CA GLY A 426 -12.36 -22.36 -0.14
C GLY A 426 -13.29 -22.11 1.03
N PRO A 427 -14.41 -22.84 1.09
CA PRO A 427 -15.24 -22.89 2.27
C PRO A 427 -14.63 -23.77 3.37
N THR A 428 -14.88 -23.45 4.63
CA THR A 428 -14.57 -24.31 5.78
C THR A 428 -15.53 -24.04 6.93
N THR A 429 -15.60 -24.98 7.88
CA THR A 429 -16.39 -24.80 9.11
C THR A 429 -15.43 -24.70 10.30
N ILE A 430 -15.53 -23.62 11.06
CA ILE A 430 -14.66 -23.36 12.20
C ILE A 430 -15.46 -23.54 13.49
N ALA A 431 -15.16 -24.59 14.26
CA ALA A 431 -15.75 -24.86 15.57
C ALA A 431 -15.39 -23.77 16.59
N PRO A 432 -16.05 -23.67 17.76
CA PRO A 432 -15.64 -22.75 18.81
C PRO A 432 -14.21 -23.00 19.29
N GLY A 433 -13.46 -21.93 19.57
CA GLY A 433 -12.09 -21.97 20.07
C GLY A 433 -11.06 -21.19 19.24
N PRO A 434 -9.80 -21.14 19.71
CA PRO A 434 -8.71 -20.45 19.03
C PRO A 434 -8.07 -21.33 17.95
N PHE A 435 -7.81 -20.74 16.79
CA PHE A 435 -7.10 -21.36 15.67
C PHE A 435 -5.96 -20.46 15.21
N SER A 436 -4.76 -21.01 15.18
CA SER A 436 -3.56 -20.25 14.83
C SER A 436 -3.53 -19.92 13.34
N ILE A 437 -3.24 -18.66 13.05
CA ILE A 437 -3.02 -18.09 11.73
C ILE A 437 -1.56 -17.64 11.66
N THR A 438 -0.82 -18.17 10.69
CA THR A 438 0.57 -17.79 10.43
C THR A 438 0.65 -17.03 9.11
N ILE A 439 1.25 -15.85 9.14
CA ILE A 439 1.54 -15.06 7.95
C ILE A 439 3.01 -15.22 7.58
N GLY A 440 3.23 -15.71 6.36
CA GLY A 440 4.54 -15.87 5.75
C GLY A 440 5.11 -14.53 5.31
N GLY A 441 6.36 -14.26 5.69
CA GLY A 441 7.13 -13.16 5.13
C GLY A 441 7.56 -13.45 3.69
N GLY A 442 7.67 -12.37 2.89
CA GLY A 442 8.34 -12.43 1.59
C GLY A 442 9.85 -12.53 1.76
N ALA A 443 10.53 -13.05 0.73
CA ALA A 443 11.98 -13.21 0.77
C ALA A 443 12.70 -11.85 0.70
N SER A 444 13.79 -11.70 1.46
CA SER A 444 14.66 -10.53 1.36
C SER A 444 15.27 -10.39 -0.03
N ALA A 445 15.45 -9.15 -0.47
CA ALA A 445 16.22 -8.83 -1.66
C ALA A 445 17.66 -9.36 -1.52
N VAL A 446 18.20 -9.89 -2.61
CA VAL A 446 19.61 -10.26 -2.71
C VAL A 446 20.42 -9.16 -3.40
N ASN A 447 21.69 -9.05 -3.03
CA ASN A 447 22.60 -8.05 -3.57
C ASN A 447 22.97 -8.42 -5.03
N ALA A 448 22.74 -7.51 -5.99
CA ALA A 448 23.03 -7.79 -7.39
C ALA A 448 24.53 -7.76 -7.73
N ASN A 449 25.40 -7.30 -6.81
CA ASN A 449 26.84 -7.18 -7.03
C ASN A 449 27.56 -8.53 -7.24
N ASN A 450 26.90 -9.62 -6.88
CA ASN A 450 27.38 -10.96 -7.18
C ASN A 450 26.46 -11.59 -8.22
N ASN A 451 27.04 -11.90 -9.38
CA ASN A 451 26.35 -12.42 -10.55
C ASN A 451 25.74 -13.81 -10.34
N ALA A 452 26.06 -14.46 -9.21
CA ALA A 452 25.63 -15.80 -8.83
C ALA A 452 24.53 -15.85 -7.74
N ASN A 453 24.03 -14.69 -7.29
CA ASN A 453 23.02 -14.64 -6.22
C ASN A 453 21.60 -14.89 -6.76
N SER A 454 21.08 -16.09 -6.56
CA SER A 454 19.64 -16.36 -6.74
C SER A 454 18.84 -15.65 -5.66
N GLY A 455 17.61 -15.26 -5.98
CA GLY A 455 16.63 -14.83 -4.99
C GLY A 455 16.36 -15.91 -3.95
N GLY A 456 15.91 -15.45 -2.78
CA GLY A 456 15.43 -16.31 -1.70
C GLY A 456 13.97 -16.71 -1.93
N ASP A 457 13.56 -17.79 -1.26
CA ASP A 457 12.18 -18.28 -1.27
C ASP A 457 11.36 -17.53 -0.22
N GLY A 458 10.11 -17.22 -0.54
CA GLY A 458 9.14 -16.73 0.42
C GLY A 458 8.81 -17.81 1.46
N THR A 459 8.18 -17.41 2.56
CA THR A 459 7.78 -18.35 3.61
C THR A 459 6.28 -18.63 3.57
N ASP A 460 5.91 -19.81 4.08
CA ASP A 460 4.54 -20.32 4.05
C ASP A 460 3.58 -19.47 4.90
N SER A 461 2.33 -19.40 4.47
CA SER A 461 1.22 -18.95 5.33
C SER A 461 0.32 -20.14 5.65
N SER A 462 -0.25 -20.17 6.85
CA SER A 462 -1.11 -21.27 7.24
C SER A 462 -2.26 -20.85 8.13
N ALA A 463 -3.38 -21.57 8.02
CA ALA A 463 -4.54 -21.45 8.88
C ALA A 463 -4.89 -22.83 9.44
N ALA A 464 -4.74 -23.01 10.75
CA ALA A 464 -4.94 -24.28 11.44
C ALA A 464 -6.43 -24.55 11.72
N PHE A 465 -7.25 -24.78 10.70
CA PHE A 465 -8.68 -25.04 10.88
C PHE A 465 -8.96 -26.42 11.51
N PRO A 466 -10.14 -26.63 12.12
CA PRO A 466 -10.48 -27.92 12.76
C PRO A 466 -10.45 -29.12 11.81
N ALA A 467 -10.81 -28.91 10.53
CA ALA A 467 -10.83 -29.96 9.51
C ALA A 467 -9.43 -30.30 8.97
N GLY A 468 -8.42 -29.51 9.31
CA GLY A 468 -7.05 -29.63 8.84
C GLY A 468 -6.39 -28.28 8.60
N THR A 469 -5.06 -28.24 8.66
CA THR A 469 -4.30 -27.02 8.36
C THR A 469 -4.28 -26.78 6.87
N VAL A 470 -4.73 -25.58 6.46
CA VAL A 470 -4.53 -25.07 5.11
C VAL A 470 -3.17 -24.37 5.08
N THR A 471 -2.23 -24.92 4.32
CA THR A 471 -0.89 -24.33 4.15
C THR A 471 -0.70 -23.88 2.71
N ALA A 472 -0.50 -22.58 2.52
CA ALA A 472 -0.04 -22.01 1.27
C ALA A 472 1.49 -21.94 1.29
N ASN A 473 2.12 -22.53 0.28
CA ASN A 473 3.59 -22.57 0.19
C ASN A 473 4.17 -21.24 -0.29
N GLY A 474 5.30 -20.82 0.27
CA GLY A 474 6.02 -19.62 -0.12
C GLY A 474 6.55 -19.67 -1.56
N GLY A 475 6.62 -18.52 -2.23
CA GLY A 475 7.04 -18.42 -3.63
C GLY A 475 8.54 -18.69 -3.84
N GLY A 476 8.90 -19.31 -4.96
CA GLY A 476 10.28 -19.66 -5.27
C GLY A 476 11.13 -18.46 -5.70
N GLY A 477 12.37 -18.38 -5.25
CA GLY A 477 13.33 -17.34 -5.65
C GLY A 477 13.73 -17.41 -7.13
N GLY A 478 13.89 -16.24 -7.75
CA GLY A 478 14.37 -16.11 -9.13
C GLY A 478 15.84 -16.53 -9.28
N ALA A 479 16.20 -17.16 -10.40
CA ALA A 479 17.58 -17.58 -10.63
C ALA A 479 18.52 -16.39 -10.92
N ALA A 480 19.78 -16.54 -10.55
CA ALA A 480 20.86 -15.63 -10.94
C ALA A 480 21.23 -15.81 -12.41
N GLY A 481 21.84 -14.79 -13.01
CA GLY A 481 22.32 -14.88 -14.38
C GLY A 481 23.54 -15.78 -14.61
N GLU A 482 24.36 -16.03 -13.59
CA GLU A 482 25.55 -16.86 -13.71
C GLU A 482 25.55 -18.03 -12.70
N PRO A 483 26.29 -19.13 -12.98
CA PRO A 483 26.41 -20.27 -12.06
C PRO A 483 26.83 -19.91 -10.64
N PRO A 484 26.40 -20.69 -9.62
CA PRO A 484 25.71 -22.00 -9.73
C PRO A 484 24.17 -21.94 -9.71
N GLY A 485 23.54 -20.76 -9.52
CA GLY A 485 22.11 -20.62 -9.17
C GLY A 485 21.18 -20.22 -10.33
N ILE A 486 21.14 -21.03 -11.37
CA ILE A 486 20.75 -20.64 -12.74
C ILE A 486 19.34 -21.08 -13.16
N THR A 487 18.77 -22.03 -12.42
CA THR A 487 17.38 -22.48 -12.54
C THR A 487 16.55 -21.78 -11.49
N GLY A 488 15.36 -21.31 -11.86
CA GLY A 488 14.43 -20.73 -10.89
C GLY A 488 14.11 -21.74 -9.80
N ARG A 489 13.96 -21.28 -8.56
CA ARG A 489 13.65 -22.17 -7.44
C ARG A 489 12.18 -22.57 -7.46
N PRO A 490 11.86 -23.82 -7.09
CA PRO A 490 10.47 -24.22 -6.90
C PRO A 490 9.86 -23.52 -5.68
N GLY A 491 8.53 -23.41 -5.64
CA GLY A 491 7.79 -22.85 -4.51
C GLY A 491 6.28 -22.97 -4.73
N GLY A 492 5.48 -22.22 -3.98
CA GLY A 492 4.04 -22.07 -4.24
C GLY A 492 3.79 -21.75 -5.70
N SER A 493 4.36 -20.64 -6.18
CA SER A 493 4.69 -20.43 -7.59
C SER A 493 6.21 -20.46 -7.78
N GLY A 494 6.67 -20.92 -8.95
CA GLY A 494 8.10 -21.06 -9.22
C GLY A 494 8.77 -19.75 -9.62
N GLY A 495 10.03 -19.56 -9.23
CA GLY A 495 10.85 -18.43 -9.69
C GLY A 495 11.24 -18.56 -11.16
N GLY A 496 11.55 -17.46 -11.82
CA GLY A 496 12.01 -17.46 -13.21
C GLY A 496 13.43 -17.99 -13.38
N GLY A 497 13.73 -18.51 -14.58
CA GLY A 497 15.08 -18.96 -14.94
C GLY A 497 16.06 -17.81 -15.16
N GLY A 498 17.35 -18.04 -14.90
CA GLY A 498 18.42 -17.06 -15.12
C GLY A 498 18.91 -17.04 -16.57
N GLN A 499 19.53 -15.94 -17.00
CA GLN A 499 20.00 -15.76 -18.38
C GLN A 499 20.89 -16.92 -18.91
N ARG A 500 20.95 -17.01 -20.26
CA ARG A 500 21.72 -17.97 -21.08
C ARG A 500 21.22 -19.41 -21.05
N ALA A 501 21.11 -20.04 -22.23
CA ALA A 501 20.92 -21.49 -22.41
C ALA A 501 19.57 -22.07 -21.93
N SER A 502 18.45 -21.38 -22.17
CA SER A 502 17.10 -21.93 -22.04
C SER A 502 16.83 -22.57 -20.67
N ARG A 503 17.31 -21.95 -19.60
CA ARG A 503 17.28 -22.55 -18.26
C ARG A 503 15.87 -22.54 -17.73
N ALA A 504 15.52 -23.64 -17.06
CA ALA A 504 14.19 -23.84 -16.51
C ALA A 504 13.86 -22.77 -15.46
N GLY A 505 12.62 -22.27 -15.52
CA GLY A 505 11.99 -21.68 -14.36
C GLY A 505 11.72 -22.77 -13.32
N GLY A 506 11.54 -22.35 -12.07
CA GLY A 506 11.10 -23.22 -11.00
C GLY A 506 9.70 -23.75 -11.25
N SER A 507 9.45 -24.97 -10.79
CA SER A 507 8.11 -25.55 -10.80
C SER A 507 7.25 -24.94 -9.69
N ALA A 508 5.93 -24.86 -9.91
CA ALA A 508 4.99 -24.70 -8.81
C ALA A 508 4.87 -26.00 -8.01
N THR A 509 4.52 -25.87 -6.74
CA THR A 509 4.15 -26.99 -5.89
C THR A 509 2.91 -27.66 -6.46
N PRO A 510 2.85 -29.00 -6.56
CA PRO A 510 1.66 -29.68 -7.06
C PRO A 510 0.40 -29.30 -6.26
N GLY A 511 -0.60 -28.75 -6.94
CA GLY A 511 -1.84 -28.30 -6.33
C GLY A 511 -2.38 -27.01 -6.97
N PRO A 512 -3.54 -26.51 -6.50
CA PRO A 512 -4.08 -25.25 -6.97
C PRO A 512 -3.26 -24.07 -6.45
N GLY A 513 -3.39 -22.92 -7.10
CA GLY A 513 -2.96 -21.64 -6.52
C GLY A 513 -1.52 -21.22 -6.81
N GLY A 514 -0.83 -21.85 -7.76
CA GLY A 514 0.50 -21.43 -8.19
C GLY A 514 0.86 -21.97 -9.57
N ASN A 515 1.75 -21.27 -10.26
CA ASN A 515 2.21 -21.66 -11.59
C ASN A 515 3.74 -21.62 -11.69
N ALA A 516 4.28 -22.34 -12.68
CA ALA A 516 5.72 -22.38 -12.92
C ALA A 516 6.26 -20.99 -13.34
N GLY A 517 7.53 -20.75 -13.04
CA GLY A 517 8.26 -19.62 -13.60
C GLY A 517 8.57 -19.84 -15.08
N GLY A 518 8.79 -18.75 -15.79
CA GLY A 518 9.24 -18.78 -17.18
C GLY A 518 10.68 -19.25 -17.30
N THR A 519 10.99 -19.93 -18.40
CA THR A 519 12.37 -20.24 -18.78
C THR A 519 13.10 -18.98 -19.23
N SER A 520 14.43 -18.98 -19.22
CA SER A 520 15.20 -17.88 -19.83
C SER A 520 15.16 -17.91 -21.36
N GLY A 521 15.65 -16.83 -21.99
CA GLY A 521 15.60 -16.66 -23.43
C GLY A 521 16.34 -17.76 -24.21
N PRO A 522 15.84 -18.15 -25.40
CA PRO A 522 16.45 -19.20 -26.19
C PRO A 522 17.77 -18.74 -26.82
N GLY A 523 18.83 -19.52 -26.64
CA GLY A 523 20.13 -19.33 -27.31
C GLY A 523 21.28 -18.86 -26.40
N PRO A 524 22.54 -19.02 -26.85
CA PRO A 524 23.73 -18.70 -26.05
C PRO A 524 23.96 -17.19 -25.85
N GLY A 525 23.34 -16.34 -26.67
CA GLY A 525 23.42 -14.89 -26.59
C GLY A 525 22.23 -14.21 -25.89
N ALA A 526 21.19 -14.96 -25.50
CA ALA A 526 20.01 -14.39 -24.86
C ALA A 526 20.32 -14.01 -23.40
N ARG A 527 20.30 -12.71 -23.12
CA ARG A 527 20.59 -12.14 -21.80
C ARG A 527 19.33 -11.68 -21.06
N SER A 528 18.23 -12.41 -21.23
CA SER A 528 16.97 -12.19 -20.50
C SER A 528 16.67 -13.38 -19.57
N GLY A 529 16.39 -13.10 -18.31
CA GLY A 529 15.78 -14.09 -17.42
C GLY A 529 14.32 -14.36 -17.78
N GLY A 530 13.73 -15.42 -17.21
CA GLY A 530 12.29 -15.68 -17.27
C GLY A 530 11.54 -14.97 -16.14
N GLY A 531 10.26 -14.65 -16.34
CA GLY A 531 9.41 -14.08 -15.30
C GLY A 531 9.10 -15.13 -14.21
N GLY A 532 8.86 -14.71 -12.98
CA GLY A 532 8.36 -15.58 -11.92
C GLY A 532 6.90 -15.98 -12.17
N GLY A 533 6.48 -17.16 -11.71
CA GLY A 533 5.09 -17.61 -11.79
C GLY A 533 4.19 -16.85 -10.82
N GLY A 534 2.94 -16.63 -11.21
CA GLY A 534 1.88 -16.09 -10.33
C GLY A 534 0.79 -17.12 -10.07
N ALA A 535 -0.17 -16.79 -9.20
CA ALA A 535 -1.29 -17.68 -8.90
C ALA A 535 -2.29 -17.84 -10.07
N GLY A 536 -2.41 -16.83 -10.94
CA GLY A 536 -3.30 -16.79 -12.10
C GLY A 536 -2.66 -17.13 -13.44
N GLY A 537 -1.33 -17.30 -13.50
CA GLY A 537 -0.65 -17.74 -14.71
C GLY A 537 0.85 -17.96 -14.54
N ALA A 538 1.43 -18.74 -15.46
CA ALA A 538 2.88 -18.98 -15.50
C ALA A 538 3.66 -17.70 -15.83
N GLY A 539 4.91 -17.65 -15.41
CA GLY A 539 5.84 -16.59 -15.77
C GLY A 539 6.16 -16.61 -17.25
N THR A 540 6.36 -15.43 -17.85
CA THR A 540 6.68 -15.35 -19.28
C THR A 540 8.08 -15.90 -19.53
N THR A 541 8.25 -16.63 -20.63
CA THR A 541 9.57 -17.08 -21.09
C THR A 541 10.38 -15.89 -21.59
N GLY A 542 11.66 -15.82 -21.22
CA GLY A 542 12.60 -14.80 -21.69
C GLY A 542 12.68 -14.76 -23.22
N ARG A 543 13.05 -13.61 -23.78
CA ARG A 543 13.09 -13.38 -25.22
C ARG A 543 14.54 -13.36 -25.75
N PRO A 544 14.77 -13.75 -27.02
CA PRO A 544 16.11 -13.74 -27.60
C PRO A 544 16.70 -12.33 -27.79
N ASP A 545 15.86 -11.30 -27.80
CA ASP A 545 16.21 -9.87 -27.92
C ASP A 545 16.76 -9.25 -26.62
N SER A 546 16.90 -10.05 -25.56
CA SER A 546 17.48 -9.64 -24.27
C SER A 546 16.68 -8.59 -23.49
N PHE A 547 15.37 -8.44 -23.75
CA PHE A 547 14.48 -7.67 -22.88
C PHE A 547 13.97 -8.49 -21.69
N GLY A 548 13.75 -7.82 -20.55
CA GLY A 548 13.04 -8.40 -19.42
C GLY A 548 11.61 -8.77 -19.80
N VAL A 549 11.05 -9.79 -19.15
CA VAL A 549 9.69 -10.27 -19.44
C VAL A 549 8.79 -10.24 -18.21
N PRO A 550 7.46 -10.09 -18.39
CA PRO A 550 6.52 -10.05 -17.29
C PRO A 550 6.51 -11.32 -16.45
N GLY A 551 6.28 -11.16 -15.15
CA GLY A 551 5.88 -12.25 -14.28
C GLY A 551 4.47 -12.76 -14.60
N GLY A 552 4.10 -13.88 -14.00
CA GLY A 552 2.79 -14.49 -14.14
C GLY A 552 1.70 -13.68 -13.44
N ALA A 553 0.48 -13.72 -13.98
CA ALA A 553 -0.64 -12.99 -13.42
C ALA A 553 -1.00 -13.46 -12.00
N GLY A 554 -1.45 -12.54 -11.15
CA GLY A 554 -2.10 -12.88 -9.88
C GLY A 554 -3.50 -13.48 -10.06
N ALA A 555 -4.05 -14.05 -8.98
CA ALA A 555 -5.40 -14.63 -8.94
C ALA A 555 -6.42 -13.63 -8.40
N GLN A 556 -7.61 -13.59 -9.00
CA GLN A 556 -8.71 -12.75 -8.54
C GLN A 556 -9.33 -13.33 -7.26
N ILE A 557 -9.39 -12.53 -6.18
CA ILE A 557 -10.00 -12.93 -4.89
C ILE A 557 -11.50 -13.20 -5.04
N PRO A 558 -12.20 -13.98 -4.19
CA PRO A 558 -13.66 -14.19 -4.31
C PRO A 558 -14.44 -12.90 -4.09
N ALA A 559 -15.66 -12.83 -4.64
CA ALA A 559 -16.51 -11.63 -4.58
C ALA A 559 -16.78 -11.15 -3.15
N THR A 560 -16.83 -12.07 -2.18
CA THR A 560 -16.92 -11.82 -0.73
C THR A 560 -15.88 -10.83 -0.22
N PHE A 561 -14.70 -10.80 -0.85
CA PHE A 561 -13.57 -9.95 -0.47
C PHE A 561 -13.32 -8.80 -1.46
N ARG A 562 -14.10 -8.71 -2.54
CA ARG A 562 -13.99 -7.61 -3.53
C ARG A 562 -14.76 -6.38 -3.00
N ASN A 563 -14.27 -5.17 -3.30
CA ASN A 563 -14.87 -3.88 -2.90
C ASN A 563 -14.65 -3.42 -1.45
N ASN A 564 -13.70 -4.00 -0.71
CA ASN A 564 -13.27 -3.41 0.54
C ASN A 564 -11.90 -2.75 0.36
N ALA A 565 -11.90 -1.42 0.20
CA ALA A 565 -10.69 -0.61 0.17
C ALA A 565 -9.84 -0.76 1.45
N ALA A 566 -10.42 -1.31 2.53
CA ALA A 566 -9.76 -1.60 3.79
C ALA A 566 -8.86 -2.86 3.80
N PHE A 567 -8.83 -3.67 2.73
CA PHE A 567 -8.00 -4.89 2.68
C PHE A 567 -6.56 -4.66 2.21
N PHE A 568 -6.31 -3.61 1.43
CA PHE A 568 -5.03 -3.40 0.76
C PHE A 568 -4.43 -2.05 1.14
N ASP A 569 -4.26 -1.84 2.44
CA ASP A 569 -3.44 -0.74 2.95
C ASP A 569 -1.97 -1.14 2.82
N GLY A 570 -1.40 -0.93 1.63
CA GLY A 570 0.00 -1.27 1.37
C GLY A 570 0.38 -1.48 -0.09
N GLY A 571 0.58 -0.39 -0.83
CA GLY A 571 1.64 -0.32 -1.83
C GLY A 571 1.27 -0.55 -3.30
N TYR A 572 1.83 0.32 -4.15
CA TYR A 572 2.25 0.11 -5.55
C TYR A 572 1.24 -0.44 -6.58
N GLY A 573 0.03 0.11 -6.66
CA GLY A 573 -0.75 0.03 -7.89
C GLY A 573 -0.53 1.29 -8.74
N THR A 574 0.32 1.24 -9.76
CA THR A 574 0.19 2.19 -10.87
C THR A 574 -1.18 1.97 -11.53
N PRO A 575 -1.89 3.03 -11.96
CA PRO A 575 -3.07 2.88 -12.78
C PRO A 575 -2.62 2.60 -14.20
N TYR A 576 -2.36 1.33 -14.53
CA TYR A 576 -2.60 0.87 -15.88
C TYR A 576 -3.67 -0.19 -15.86
N SER A 577 -4.64 -0.04 -16.77
CA SER A 577 -5.87 -0.83 -16.84
C SER A 577 -5.60 -2.31 -16.62
N ALA A 578 -6.26 -2.89 -15.61
CA ALA A 578 -6.38 -4.33 -15.49
C ALA A 578 -6.97 -4.87 -16.81
N GLN A 579 -6.15 -5.57 -17.60
CA GLN A 579 -6.66 -6.47 -18.63
C GLN A 579 -6.52 -7.90 -18.08
N PRO A 580 -7.64 -8.54 -17.70
CA PRO A 580 -7.67 -9.97 -17.52
C PRO A 580 -7.57 -10.60 -18.92
N GLY A 581 -6.36 -10.93 -19.35
CA GLY A 581 -6.14 -11.58 -20.64
C GLY A 581 -6.49 -10.73 -21.87
N PRO A 582 -6.25 -11.27 -23.09
CA PRO A 582 -6.36 -10.52 -24.33
C PRO A 582 -7.83 -10.29 -24.67
N GLY A 583 -8.33 -9.08 -24.39
CA GLY A 583 -9.61 -8.59 -24.89
C GLY A 583 -10.64 -8.23 -23.82
N GLY A 584 -10.58 -7.00 -23.32
CA GLY A 584 -11.73 -6.33 -22.70
C GLY A 584 -11.34 -5.35 -21.58
N PRO A 585 -11.87 -4.10 -21.56
CA PRO A 585 -11.60 -3.14 -20.50
C PRO A 585 -12.45 -3.44 -19.26
N SER A 586 -11.83 -3.75 -18.10
CA SER A 586 -12.53 -3.79 -16.81
C SER A 586 -11.92 -2.79 -15.83
N LYS A 587 -12.74 -1.81 -15.42
CA LYS A 587 -12.44 -0.74 -14.45
C LYS A 587 -12.48 -1.24 -12.99
N THR A 588 -11.80 -2.33 -12.64
CA THR A 588 -11.89 -2.90 -11.28
C THR A 588 -10.52 -2.93 -10.61
N GLN A 589 -10.30 -1.95 -9.73
CA GLN A 589 -9.08 -1.74 -8.95
C GLN A 589 -8.97 -2.81 -7.82
N GLY A 590 -7.76 -3.31 -7.53
CA GLY A 590 -7.44 -3.99 -6.26
C GLY A 590 -7.98 -5.41 -6.01
N THR A 591 -8.36 -6.20 -7.03
CA THR A 591 -9.00 -7.52 -6.80
C THR A 591 -8.10 -8.75 -7.00
N CYS A 592 -6.80 -8.59 -7.27
CA CYS A 592 -5.91 -9.72 -7.58
C CYS A 592 -4.68 -9.77 -6.66
N LEU A 593 -4.31 -10.97 -6.21
CA LEU A 593 -3.16 -11.23 -5.33
C LEU A 593 -2.20 -12.25 -5.94
N ALA A 594 -1.01 -12.39 -5.35
CA ALA A 594 0.00 -13.38 -5.70
C ALA A 594 0.47 -13.29 -7.17
N GLY A 595 0.86 -12.08 -7.58
CA GLY A 595 1.52 -11.82 -8.87
C GLY A 595 3.00 -12.24 -8.90
N GLY A 596 3.46 -12.86 -9.98
CA GLY A 596 4.88 -13.17 -10.17
C GLY A 596 5.70 -11.92 -10.46
N GLY A 597 6.95 -11.90 -10.01
CA GLY A 597 7.91 -10.82 -10.31
C GLY A 597 8.43 -10.91 -11.75
N ALA A 598 8.77 -9.78 -12.34
CA ALA A 598 9.32 -9.74 -13.68
C ALA A 598 10.84 -9.93 -13.72
N SER A 599 11.34 -10.37 -14.88
CA SER A 599 12.77 -10.55 -15.11
C SER A 599 13.46 -9.28 -15.61
N SER A 600 14.80 -9.32 -15.64
CA SER A 600 15.66 -8.27 -16.16
C SER A 600 16.38 -8.72 -17.44
N GLY A 601 16.89 -7.74 -18.21
CA GLY A 601 17.52 -7.92 -19.52
C GLY A 601 18.69 -6.95 -19.81
N ASP A 602 19.59 -7.31 -20.74
CA ASP A 602 20.89 -6.65 -21.02
C ASP A 602 20.95 -5.82 -22.32
N GLY A 603 19.85 -5.18 -22.73
CA GLY A 603 19.68 -4.46 -24.01
C GLY A 603 20.95 -3.92 -24.70
N SER A 604 21.52 -4.80 -25.55
CA SER A 604 22.78 -4.79 -26.32
C SER A 604 22.84 -4.08 -27.68
N GLY A 605 21.80 -3.39 -28.16
CA GLY A 605 21.83 -2.64 -29.43
C GLY A 605 20.91 -3.11 -30.57
N ALA A 606 20.71 -2.16 -31.49
CA ALA A 606 20.00 -2.15 -32.78
C ALA A 606 18.46 -2.03 -32.78
N ALA A 607 18.02 -0.81 -33.07
CA ALA A 607 16.70 -0.48 -33.58
C ALA A 607 16.27 -1.43 -34.72
N GLY A 608 15.07 -2.00 -34.60
CA GLY A 608 14.49 -2.80 -35.68
C GLY A 608 13.54 -3.89 -35.20
N GLY A 609 12.47 -3.50 -34.51
CA GLY A 609 11.42 -4.44 -34.10
C GLY A 609 10.56 -3.87 -32.98
N SER A 610 9.86 -2.77 -33.26
CA SER A 610 8.82 -2.23 -32.39
C SER A 610 7.75 -3.30 -32.11
N SER A 611 7.74 -3.83 -30.90
CA SER A 611 6.48 -4.27 -30.31
C SER A 611 5.71 -2.98 -29.98
N PRO A 612 4.43 -2.80 -30.37
CA PRO A 612 3.69 -1.53 -30.18
C PRO A 612 3.42 -1.13 -28.71
N ASN A 613 4.00 -1.84 -27.75
CA ASN A 613 3.92 -1.58 -26.31
C ASN A 613 5.38 -1.62 -25.80
N GLY A 614 5.98 -0.45 -25.61
CA GLY A 614 7.43 -0.23 -25.51
C GLY A 614 8.10 -0.79 -24.25
N ASP A 615 9.39 -1.13 -24.41
CA ASP A 615 10.58 -1.01 -23.55
C ASP A 615 10.51 -1.12 -22.00
N GLU A 616 9.49 -1.75 -21.43
CA GLU A 616 9.36 -1.95 -19.99
C GLU A 616 9.92 -3.32 -19.55
N GLY A 617 10.79 -3.35 -18.53
CA GLY A 617 11.01 -4.56 -17.73
C GLY A 617 9.64 -5.02 -17.21
N GLY A 618 9.17 -6.17 -17.71
CA GLY A 618 7.74 -6.46 -17.81
C GLY A 618 6.88 -6.11 -16.59
N ILE A 619 5.68 -5.58 -16.82
CA ILE A 619 4.74 -5.21 -15.76
C ILE A 619 4.30 -6.48 -15.01
N ALA A 620 4.54 -6.51 -13.70
CA ALA A 620 4.06 -7.59 -12.84
C ALA A 620 2.63 -7.31 -12.35
N MET A 621 1.76 -8.33 -12.44
CA MET A 621 0.31 -8.19 -12.27
C MET A 621 -0.14 -8.81 -10.95
N GLY A 622 -0.94 -8.13 -10.13
CA GLY A 622 -1.43 -8.69 -8.84
C GLY A 622 -0.41 -8.64 -7.71
N GLY A 623 0.50 -7.67 -7.74
CA GLY A 623 1.44 -7.37 -6.68
C GLY A 623 2.86 -7.88 -6.85
N GLY A 624 3.22 -8.41 -8.01
CA GLY A 624 4.63 -8.67 -8.29
C GLY A 624 5.43 -7.39 -8.56
N GLY A 625 6.74 -7.46 -8.40
CA GLY A 625 7.67 -6.36 -8.67
C GLY A 625 8.20 -6.38 -10.11
N SER A 626 8.50 -5.20 -10.66
CA SER A 626 9.15 -5.05 -11.97
C SER A 626 10.64 -5.36 -11.92
N GLY A 627 11.17 -5.93 -13.00
CA GLY A 627 12.61 -6.18 -13.16
C GLY A 627 13.39 -4.92 -13.49
N GLY A 628 14.69 -4.91 -13.20
CA GLY A 628 15.58 -3.85 -13.65
C GLY A 628 15.88 -3.94 -15.16
N HIS A 629 16.28 -2.82 -15.77
CA HIS A 629 16.92 -2.80 -17.09
C HIS A 629 18.31 -2.13 -17.10
N GLN A 630 19.17 -2.57 -18.04
CA GLN A 630 20.49 -1.98 -18.30
C GLN A 630 20.45 -1.05 -19.51
N GLU A 631 21.11 0.10 -19.38
CA GLU A 631 21.34 1.02 -20.48
C GLU A 631 22.76 0.95 -21.04
N MET A 632 22.91 0.78 -22.37
CA MET A 632 24.20 0.95 -23.06
C MET A 632 24.31 2.33 -23.71
N ILE A 633 25.14 3.21 -23.15
CA ILE A 633 25.48 4.50 -23.78
C ILE A 633 26.24 4.18 -25.08
N ASN A 634 25.63 4.45 -26.24
CA ASN A 634 26.36 4.45 -27.51
C ASN A 634 27.07 5.80 -27.64
N ASP A 635 28.14 6.00 -26.85
CA ASP A 635 29.09 7.09 -27.04
C ASP A 635 30.34 6.49 -27.73
N PRO A 636 31.00 7.15 -28.72
CA PRO A 636 32.16 6.60 -29.41
C PRO A 636 33.44 6.46 -28.55
N VAL A 637 33.34 6.61 -27.23
CA VAL A 637 34.45 6.53 -26.27
C VAL A 637 34.34 5.25 -25.43
N PRO A 638 35.45 4.70 -24.93
CA PRO A 638 35.48 3.35 -24.37
C PRO A 638 34.60 3.24 -23.10
N TYR A 639 33.43 2.63 -23.28
CA TYR A 639 32.67 1.82 -22.32
C TYR A 639 32.61 2.37 -20.88
N GLN A 640 31.86 3.47 -20.66
CA GLN A 640 31.45 3.88 -19.32
C GLN A 640 29.94 3.67 -19.12
N TRP A 641 29.62 2.98 -18.03
CA TRP A 641 28.35 2.31 -17.74
C TRP A 641 27.56 3.14 -16.72
N SER A 642 26.73 4.11 -17.15
CA SER A 642 26.22 5.15 -16.23
C SER A 642 24.74 5.09 -15.80
N GLY A 643 23.90 4.18 -16.32
CA GLY A 643 22.49 4.07 -15.90
C GLY A 643 22.05 2.65 -15.52
N ARG A 644 21.58 2.43 -14.28
CA ARG A 644 20.99 1.16 -13.82
C ARG A 644 19.66 1.41 -13.11
N ALA A 645 18.57 0.85 -13.63
CA ALA A 645 17.29 0.87 -12.91
C ALA A 645 17.25 -0.20 -11.81
N ARG A 646 16.63 0.14 -10.67
CA ARG A 646 16.39 -0.77 -9.53
C ARG A 646 15.21 -1.68 -9.82
N ALA A 647 15.32 -2.93 -9.40
CA ALA A 647 14.19 -3.85 -9.40
C ALA A 647 13.22 -3.49 -8.26
N LEU A 648 11.92 -3.60 -8.51
CA LEU A 648 10.90 -3.36 -7.48
C LEU A 648 10.59 -4.66 -6.73
N GLY A 649 10.29 -4.52 -5.43
CA GLY A 649 9.80 -5.63 -4.63
C GLY A 649 8.34 -5.96 -4.93
N GLY A 650 7.92 -7.17 -4.56
CA GLY A 650 6.51 -7.53 -4.50
C GLY A 650 5.78 -6.75 -3.40
N MET A 651 4.49 -6.51 -3.59
CA MET A 651 3.66 -5.73 -2.68
C MET A 651 3.43 -6.51 -1.38
N THR A 652 3.68 -5.86 -0.25
CA THR A 652 3.38 -6.39 1.08
C THR A 652 1.91 -6.80 1.18
N ASN A 653 1.63 -7.90 1.89
CA ASN A 653 0.30 -8.48 2.09
C ASN A 653 -0.42 -8.94 0.81
N THR A 654 0.34 -9.19 -0.26
CA THR A 654 -0.22 -9.74 -1.51
C THR A 654 0.41 -11.07 -1.92
N GLY A 655 1.50 -11.48 -1.26
CA GLY A 655 2.30 -12.64 -1.67
C GLY A 655 3.00 -12.47 -3.01
N GLY A 656 3.12 -11.25 -3.55
CA GLY A 656 3.73 -11.02 -4.85
C GLY A 656 5.24 -11.30 -4.88
N GLY A 657 5.76 -11.78 -6.01
CA GLY A 657 7.18 -12.05 -6.21
C GLY A 657 7.98 -10.79 -6.55
N GLY A 658 9.24 -10.72 -6.13
CA GLY A 658 10.13 -9.59 -6.39
C GLY A 658 10.74 -9.59 -7.79
N GLY A 659 11.02 -8.41 -8.35
CA GLY A 659 11.66 -8.27 -9.66
C GLY A 659 13.14 -8.62 -9.66
N ALA A 660 13.66 -9.07 -10.81
CA ALA A 660 15.07 -9.41 -10.98
C ALA A 660 15.98 -8.19 -11.13
N GLY A 661 17.22 -8.29 -10.65
CA GLY A 661 18.23 -7.23 -10.73
C GLY A 661 19.06 -7.27 -12.02
N ASN A 662 19.69 -6.13 -12.34
CA ASN A 662 20.56 -5.97 -13.52
C ASN A 662 22.00 -6.43 -13.31
N PHE A 663 22.83 -6.33 -14.36
CA PHE A 663 24.28 -6.54 -14.31
C PHE A 663 25.00 -5.63 -13.30
N ALA A 664 25.94 -6.21 -12.58
CA ALA A 664 26.91 -5.49 -11.76
C ALA A 664 28.08 -4.98 -12.65
N GLY A 665 28.04 -3.71 -13.04
CA GLY A 665 29.24 -2.98 -13.48
C GLY A 665 30.27 -2.82 -12.33
N PRO A 666 31.49 -2.31 -12.60
CA PRO A 666 32.54 -2.20 -11.60
C PRO A 666 32.07 -1.42 -10.35
N PRO A 667 32.57 -1.76 -9.14
CA PRO A 667 32.16 -1.15 -7.87
C PRO A 667 32.28 0.38 -7.92
N PRO A 668 31.34 1.13 -7.27
CA PRO A 668 30.73 0.79 -5.98
C PRO A 668 29.18 0.75 -5.93
N SER A 669 28.47 0.56 -7.03
CA SER A 669 26.99 0.59 -7.01
C SER A 669 26.36 -0.70 -6.46
N THR A 670 25.74 -0.64 -5.29
CA THR A 670 24.87 -1.71 -4.75
C THR A 670 23.43 -1.51 -5.22
N VAL A 671 23.00 -2.19 -6.29
CA VAL A 671 21.60 -2.16 -6.71
C VAL A 671 20.94 -3.48 -6.24
N PRO A 672 20.16 -3.50 -5.15
CA PRO A 672 19.50 -4.74 -4.72
C PRO A 672 18.43 -5.19 -5.74
N THR A 673 18.17 -6.50 -5.76
CA THR A 673 17.01 -7.09 -6.45
C THR A 673 15.70 -6.72 -5.74
N GLY A 674 14.55 -7.05 -6.32
CA GLY A 674 13.25 -6.90 -5.66
C GLY A 674 13.05 -7.97 -4.58
N ALA A 675 12.69 -7.55 -3.37
CA ALA A 675 12.22 -8.45 -2.31
C ALA A 675 10.83 -9.03 -2.65
N GLY A 676 10.45 -10.17 -2.07
CA GLY A 676 9.07 -10.67 -2.17
C GLY A 676 8.13 -9.96 -1.20
N GLY A 677 6.84 -9.90 -1.54
CA GLY A 677 5.78 -9.40 -0.67
C GLY A 677 5.37 -10.42 0.39
N SER A 678 4.99 -9.98 1.58
CA SER A 678 4.40 -10.85 2.61
C SER A 678 3.04 -11.43 2.18
N GLY A 679 2.68 -12.56 2.78
CA GLY A 679 1.38 -13.19 2.64
C GLY A 679 0.24 -12.45 3.35
N ILE A 680 -0.97 -12.98 3.22
CA ILE A 680 -2.18 -12.49 3.88
C ILE A 680 -3.15 -13.64 4.10
N VAL A 681 -3.91 -13.61 5.20
CA VAL A 681 -5.02 -14.54 5.44
C VAL A 681 -6.31 -13.74 5.67
N LEU A 682 -7.36 -14.11 4.94
CA LEU A 682 -8.70 -13.53 5.08
C LEU A 682 -9.68 -14.64 5.48
N ILE A 683 -10.55 -14.39 6.45
CA ILE A 683 -11.59 -15.34 6.90
C ILE A 683 -12.91 -14.58 7.02
N ALA A 684 -13.95 -15.03 6.32
CA ALA A 684 -15.26 -14.39 6.30
C ALA A 684 -16.36 -15.32 6.81
N TYR A 685 -17.32 -14.81 7.60
CA TYR A 685 -18.56 -15.50 7.98
C TYR A 685 -19.75 -14.55 7.94
N ASP A 686 -20.98 -15.07 8.00
CA ASP A 686 -22.19 -14.25 8.06
C ASP A 686 -22.33 -13.57 9.43
N THR A 687 -22.54 -12.25 9.38
CA THR A 687 -22.71 -11.37 10.53
C THR A 687 -23.76 -11.86 11.52
#